data_AF-A0A2K3CQG9-F1
#
_entry.id   AF-A0A2K3CQG9-F1
#
_cell.length_a   1.000
_cell.length_b   1.000
_cell.length_c   1.000
_cell.angle_alpha   90.00
_cell.angle_beta   90.00
_cell.angle_gamma   90.00
#
_symmetry.space_group_name_H-M   'P 1'
#
loop_
_entity.id
_entity.type
_entity.pdbx_description
1 polymer ?
#
loop_
_entity_poly.entity_id
_entity_poly.type
_entity_poly.pdbx_seq_one_letter_code
_entity_poly.pdbx_strand_id
1 'polypeptide(L)'
;MGDVSYIVDSLGLPPFSYQMSLLSFTEKGPQELLQLLSDVFSTISPKHQKVDVAKEVPDQTADRLIGFLKIIKYRPNVQDPLLFRQLVAAGDRETLYQILRWVVPQAQLLEKRAFVGYYLSFPDMPEEFNFDPDIMELKEEIKAMQQEFIELHKSSDAIKTLSKDTQALKNKIKSLEEEKERLGEKVERAKGAVDKLPDRSSYMEVCTNLRKQQDEEVNLSTAIQTQRALQEKAEASYHRAAARLRELQTSYQEGSAGKLLETLNEDVKNLRAQVNERYPKEVEKRQKRQAALSEALASGISTEMDLQRLQHQATALHNQITEIQERKVAQDKARQGDKAYLQLRQAQQMATVSARKKEELGAKQERLQEKKTALTAQLDKLNAEGGGSGAVFSEEEWRTKYESMKSKLPIYKKMKKELGDLEAEVFVLAHTEELLASQEGGLLEKVKRLEKQQGISGFTETAQHLEKVSEAKSQMDEEKGMTLIEISRTVEEINNAINQRKQQLAPQIKKLRSVRQDFAEFEAKYLEKKTAYDNVVATFEARTSALEGEVSGLKAEVSENETKYHMLHCQLHITDQNIKKVTSGPAAERLRDKYEAKVKEAEDSTKALRDRQREIKDTHSTGLSQIDIMNDMLRLLQLKLNLARGIAVDMSQYGGGGGAAGGANGGMAGQTYDTGSANVLQL
;
A
#
# COMPACT_ATOMS: atom_id res chain seq x y z
N MET A 1 -19.31 -1.64 50.21
CA MET A 1 -19.26 -2.48 49.00
C MET A 1 -18.00 -2.25 48.17
N GLY A 2 -17.65 -1.00 47.82
CA GLY A 2 -16.43 -0.71 47.05
C GLY A 2 -15.12 -1.20 47.69
N ASP A 3 -14.97 -1.11 49.02
CA ASP A 3 -13.77 -1.61 49.70
C ASP A 3 -13.69 -3.14 49.74
N VAL A 4 -14.84 -3.81 49.85
CA VAL A 4 -14.91 -5.28 49.88
C VAL A 4 -14.54 -5.87 48.52
N SER A 5 -15.08 -5.31 47.43
CA SER A 5 -14.69 -5.74 46.08
C SER A 5 -13.22 -5.51 45.82
N TYR A 6 -12.69 -4.36 46.23
CA TYR A 6 -11.28 -4.04 46.03
C TYR A 6 -10.34 -4.97 46.80
N ILE A 7 -10.69 -5.35 48.04
CA ILE A 7 -9.93 -6.33 48.82
C ILE A 7 -9.97 -7.71 48.14
N VAL A 8 -11.15 -8.19 47.77
CA VAL A 8 -11.33 -9.51 47.15
C VAL A 8 -10.60 -9.62 45.81
N ASP A 9 -10.72 -8.60 44.95
CA ASP A 9 -10.02 -8.56 43.67
C ASP A 9 -8.50 -8.57 43.87
N SER A 10 -8.00 -7.79 44.84
CA SER A 10 -6.56 -7.71 45.13
C SER A 10 -6.01 -8.99 45.76
N LEU A 11 -6.81 -9.71 46.56
CA LEU A 11 -6.45 -11.03 47.09
C LEU A 11 -6.39 -12.10 45.99
N GLY A 12 -7.15 -11.94 44.91
CA GLY A 12 -7.10 -12.83 43.75
C GLY A 12 -5.85 -12.67 42.88
N LEU A 13 -5.13 -11.55 43.02
CA LEU A 13 -3.91 -11.25 42.27
C LEU A 13 -2.64 -11.81 42.98
N PRO A 14 -1.54 -12.02 42.23
CA PRO A 14 -0.23 -12.30 42.83
C PRO A 14 0.20 -11.13 43.76
N PRO A 15 0.77 -11.39 44.95
CA PRO A 15 1.35 -12.66 45.43
C PRO A 15 0.41 -13.58 46.22
N PHE A 16 -0.87 -13.22 46.41
CA PHE A 16 -1.79 -13.98 47.29
C PHE A 16 -2.54 -15.09 46.57
N SER A 17 -2.98 -14.86 45.33
CA SER A 17 -3.68 -15.83 44.46
C SER A 17 -4.84 -16.55 45.14
N TYR A 18 -5.55 -15.87 46.04
CA TYR A 18 -6.68 -16.41 46.78
C TYR A 18 -7.99 -16.09 46.04
N GLN A 19 -8.61 -17.10 45.44
CA GLN A 19 -9.89 -16.94 44.74
C GLN A 19 -11.05 -16.96 45.75
N MET A 20 -11.50 -15.79 46.20
CA MET A 20 -12.65 -15.65 47.11
C MET A 20 -13.84 -15.01 46.39
N SER A 21 -15.06 -15.46 46.67
CA SER A 21 -16.26 -14.73 46.26
C SER A 21 -16.54 -13.57 47.23
N LEU A 22 -17.23 -12.52 46.78
CA LEU A 22 -17.65 -11.42 47.66
C LEU A 22 -18.45 -11.92 48.85
N LEU A 23 -19.33 -12.92 48.63
CA LEU A 23 -20.17 -13.49 49.67
C LEU A 23 -19.34 -14.24 50.72
N SER A 24 -18.42 -15.09 50.26
CA SER A 24 -17.51 -15.87 51.12
C SER A 24 -16.57 -14.99 51.95
N PHE A 25 -16.23 -13.79 51.47
CA PHE A 25 -15.46 -12.81 52.25
C PHE A 25 -16.33 -12.10 53.29
N THR A 26 -17.58 -11.76 52.94
CA THR A 26 -18.48 -11.05 53.85
C THR A 26 -19.05 -11.91 54.97
N GLU A 27 -19.05 -13.22 54.81
CA GLU A 27 -19.50 -14.21 55.81
C GLU A 27 -18.42 -14.54 56.86
N LYS A 28 -17.17 -14.10 56.64
CA LYS A 28 -16.07 -14.35 57.58
C LYS A 28 -16.31 -13.70 58.92
N GLY A 29 -16.28 -14.51 59.97
CA GLY A 29 -16.31 -14.06 61.36
C GLY A 29 -15.01 -13.38 61.81
N PRO A 30 -14.96 -12.84 63.04
CA PRO A 30 -13.81 -12.09 63.56
C PRO A 30 -12.51 -12.92 63.58
N GLN A 31 -12.59 -14.19 64.01
CA GLN A 31 -11.44 -15.10 64.05
C GLN A 31 -10.92 -15.45 62.64
N GLU A 32 -11.82 -15.63 61.68
CA GLU A 32 -11.43 -15.90 60.29
C GLU A 32 -10.79 -14.68 59.62
N LEU A 33 -11.25 -13.47 59.94
CA LEU A 33 -10.64 -12.24 59.44
C LEU A 33 -9.24 -12.00 60.05
N LEU A 34 -9.05 -12.32 61.33
CA LEU A 34 -7.73 -12.30 61.96
C LEU A 34 -6.78 -13.34 61.34
N GLN A 35 -7.27 -14.56 61.07
CA GLN A 35 -6.49 -15.57 60.37
C GLN A 35 -6.10 -15.09 58.96
N LEU A 36 -7.06 -14.52 58.22
CA LEU A 36 -6.81 -13.98 56.89
C LEU A 36 -5.74 -12.88 56.92
N LEU A 37 -5.80 -11.98 57.90
CA LEU A 37 -4.80 -10.93 58.06
C LEU A 37 -3.42 -11.50 58.42
N SER A 38 -3.37 -12.50 59.29
CA SER A 38 -2.14 -13.25 59.63
C SER A 38 -1.52 -13.93 58.40
N ASP A 39 -2.34 -14.56 57.56
CA ASP A 39 -1.91 -15.22 56.33
C ASP A 39 -1.41 -14.21 55.28
N VAL A 40 -2.07 -13.06 55.15
CA VAL A 40 -1.64 -11.95 54.30
C VAL A 40 -0.26 -11.44 54.73
N PHE A 41 -0.03 -11.21 56.03
CA PHE A 41 1.29 -10.79 56.51
C PHE A 41 2.38 -11.84 56.31
N SER A 42 2.04 -13.12 56.50
CA SER A 42 2.96 -14.23 56.25
C SER A 42 3.37 -14.31 54.77
N THR A 43 2.46 -13.95 53.86
CA THR A 43 2.73 -13.89 52.42
C THR A 43 3.61 -12.69 52.04
N ILE A 44 3.39 -11.53 52.69
CA ILE A 44 4.17 -10.30 52.47
C ILE A 44 5.59 -10.42 53.05
N SER A 45 5.78 -11.21 54.11
CA SER A 45 7.06 -11.35 54.78
C SER A 45 7.35 -12.80 55.11
N PRO A 46 8.31 -13.45 54.42
CA PRO A 46 8.66 -14.85 54.71
C PRO A 46 9.25 -15.05 56.11
N LYS A 47 9.71 -13.96 56.76
CA LYS A 47 10.16 -13.96 58.15
C LYS A 47 9.03 -13.81 59.17
N HIS A 48 7.83 -13.41 58.75
CA HIS A 48 6.66 -13.44 59.60
C HIS A 48 6.13 -14.88 59.58
N GLN A 49 6.25 -15.56 60.72
CA GLN A 49 5.85 -16.96 60.83
C GLN A 49 4.35 -17.09 60.57
N LYS A 50 3.96 -18.06 59.75
CA LYS A 50 2.55 -18.42 59.59
C LYS A 50 2.04 -19.01 60.89
N VAL A 51 1.15 -18.29 61.56
CA VAL A 51 0.53 -18.71 62.81
C VAL A 51 -0.95 -18.97 62.62
N ASP A 52 -1.40 -20.04 63.24
CA ASP A 52 -2.80 -20.43 63.38
C ASP A 52 -3.39 -19.71 64.59
N VAL A 53 -4.23 -18.70 64.32
CA VAL A 53 -4.78 -17.78 65.33
C VAL A 53 -5.61 -18.47 66.39
N ALA A 54 -6.16 -19.66 66.10
CA ALA A 54 -6.93 -20.45 67.06
C ALA A 54 -6.09 -20.97 68.24
N LYS A 55 -4.76 -20.94 68.12
CA LYS A 55 -3.81 -21.40 69.16
C LYS A 55 -3.20 -20.24 69.96
N GLU A 56 -3.49 -18.99 69.59
CA GLU A 56 -3.01 -17.79 70.28
C GLU A 56 -4.17 -17.17 71.09
N VAL A 57 -3.85 -16.54 72.23
CA VAL A 57 -4.86 -15.71 72.91
C VAL A 57 -5.09 -14.43 72.10
N PRO A 58 -6.34 -13.91 72.01
CA PRO A 58 -6.65 -12.76 71.14
C PRO A 58 -5.78 -11.52 71.37
N ASP A 59 -5.35 -11.27 72.62
CA ASP A 59 -4.47 -10.16 72.96
C ASP A 59 -3.05 -10.34 72.41
N GLN A 60 -2.51 -11.56 72.46
CA GLN A 60 -1.19 -11.88 71.90
C GLN A 60 -1.22 -11.80 70.36
N THR A 61 -2.30 -12.29 69.75
CA THR A 61 -2.54 -12.12 68.31
C THR A 61 -2.56 -10.64 67.94
N ALA A 62 -3.31 -9.82 68.68
CA ALA A 62 -3.40 -8.39 68.42
C ALA A 62 -2.03 -7.72 68.51
N ASP A 63 -1.25 -7.99 69.57
CA ASP A 63 0.09 -7.42 69.73
C ASP A 63 1.04 -7.83 68.59
N ARG A 64 0.99 -9.10 68.15
CA ARG A 64 1.79 -9.60 67.03
C ARG A 64 1.43 -8.89 65.72
N LEU A 65 0.14 -8.80 65.40
CA LEU A 65 -0.35 -8.16 64.17
C LEU A 65 -0.09 -6.65 64.19
N ILE A 66 -0.29 -5.99 65.33
CA ILE A 66 -0.02 -4.55 65.52
C ILE A 66 1.48 -4.26 65.44
N GLY A 67 2.34 -5.12 66.00
CA GLY A 67 3.79 -5.05 65.86
C GLY A 67 4.22 -5.04 64.39
N PHE A 68 3.66 -5.95 63.58
CA PHE A 68 3.91 -5.98 62.14
C PHE A 68 3.38 -4.72 61.44
N LEU A 69 2.17 -4.27 61.77
CA LEU A 69 1.58 -3.03 61.24
C LEU A 69 2.46 -1.80 61.52
N LYS A 70 3.11 -1.74 62.69
CA LYS A 70 4.08 -0.68 63.02
C LYS A 70 5.35 -0.75 62.17
N ILE A 71 5.86 -1.95 61.88
CA ILE A 71 7.03 -2.15 61.00
C ILE A 71 6.75 -1.60 59.60
N ILE A 72 5.60 -1.96 59.02
CA ILE A 72 5.20 -1.49 57.69
C ILE A 72 4.68 -0.04 57.65
N LYS A 73 4.67 0.64 58.81
CA LYS A 73 4.25 2.04 59.01
C LYS A 73 2.78 2.30 58.68
N TYR A 74 1.89 1.37 59.04
CA TYR A 74 0.45 1.60 58.98
C TYR A 74 0.04 2.67 59.99
N ARG A 75 -0.90 3.54 59.59
CA ARG A 75 -1.50 4.57 60.45
C ARG A 75 -2.98 4.23 60.66
N PRO A 76 -3.37 3.78 61.85
CA PRO A 76 -4.77 3.49 62.15
C PRO A 76 -5.65 4.74 62.09
N ASN A 77 -6.92 4.57 61.73
CA ASN A 77 -7.94 5.63 61.79
C ASN A 77 -8.29 6.01 63.24
N VAL A 78 -8.26 5.02 64.14
CA VAL A 78 -8.40 5.20 65.58
C VAL A 78 -7.06 5.69 66.15
N GLN A 79 -7.05 6.92 66.66
CA GLN A 79 -5.84 7.55 67.20
C GLN A 79 -5.42 7.01 68.57
N ASP A 80 -6.37 6.43 69.34
CA ASP A 80 -6.09 5.83 70.64
C ASP A 80 -5.49 4.42 70.48
N PRO A 81 -4.22 4.20 70.88
CA PRO A 81 -3.56 2.90 70.74
C PRO A 81 -4.20 1.78 71.56
N LEU A 82 -4.78 2.10 72.73
CA LEU A 82 -5.38 1.10 73.62
C LEU A 82 -6.71 0.61 73.05
N LEU A 83 -7.53 1.55 72.56
CA LEU A 83 -8.78 1.24 71.88
C LEU A 83 -8.53 0.46 70.58
N PHE A 84 -7.53 0.86 69.79
CA PHE A 84 -7.14 0.12 68.58
C PHE A 84 -6.71 -1.32 68.89
N ARG A 85 -5.93 -1.53 69.97
CA ARG A 85 -5.55 -2.88 70.42
C ARG A 85 -6.76 -3.74 70.76
N GLN A 86 -7.72 -3.19 71.50
CA GLN A 86 -8.95 -3.89 71.87
C GLN A 86 -9.80 -4.25 70.65
N LEU A 87 -9.95 -3.33 69.67
CA LEU A 87 -10.71 -3.59 68.44
C LEU A 87 -10.07 -4.66 67.56
N VAL A 88 -8.73 -4.69 67.47
CA VAL A 88 -8.01 -5.74 66.75
C VAL A 88 -8.14 -7.08 67.49
N ALA A 89 -8.01 -7.11 68.82
CA ALA A 89 -8.19 -8.32 69.61
C ALA A 89 -9.62 -8.90 69.50
N ALA A 90 -10.63 -8.04 69.42
CA ALA A 90 -12.03 -8.44 69.19
C ALA A 90 -12.31 -8.90 67.74
N GLY A 91 -11.41 -8.65 66.80
CA GLY A 91 -11.62 -8.93 65.38
C GLY A 91 -12.71 -8.05 64.76
N ASP A 92 -12.79 -6.77 65.17
CA ASP A 92 -13.79 -5.83 64.66
C ASP A 92 -13.77 -5.71 63.13
N ARG A 93 -14.94 -5.87 62.51
CA ARG A 93 -15.07 -5.98 61.06
C ARG A 93 -14.63 -4.71 60.33
N GLU A 94 -14.99 -3.54 60.86
CA GLU A 94 -14.65 -2.26 60.23
C GLU A 94 -13.14 -2.00 60.30
N THR A 95 -12.55 -2.23 61.47
CA THR A 95 -11.12 -2.07 61.72
C THR A 95 -10.29 -3.01 60.83
N LEU A 96 -10.66 -4.30 60.74
CA LEU A 96 -9.92 -5.26 59.92
C LEU A 96 -10.08 -5.00 58.41
N TYR A 97 -11.25 -4.53 57.96
CA TYR A 97 -11.44 -4.14 56.56
C TYR A 97 -10.58 -2.94 56.19
N GLN A 98 -10.45 -1.95 57.08
CA GLN A 98 -9.56 -0.81 56.86
C GLN A 98 -8.09 -1.23 56.77
N ILE A 99 -7.66 -2.19 57.60
CA ILE A 99 -6.31 -2.75 57.54
C ILE A 99 -6.10 -3.48 56.21
N LEU A 100 -6.97 -4.45 55.87
CA LEU A 100 -6.86 -5.23 54.63
C LEU A 100 -6.91 -4.34 53.39
N ARG A 101 -7.78 -3.32 53.39
CA ARG A 101 -7.90 -2.36 52.29
C ARG A 101 -6.60 -1.59 52.04
N TRP A 102 -5.82 -1.34 53.10
CA TRP A 102 -4.53 -0.66 52.99
C TRP A 102 -3.39 -1.61 52.68
N VAL A 103 -3.40 -2.82 53.25
CA VAL A 103 -2.31 -3.79 53.15
C VAL A 103 -2.31 -4.49 51.78
N VAL A 104 -3.43 -5.07 51.38
CA VAL A 104 -3.50 -5.99 50.23
C VAL A 104 -3.10 -5.33 48.89
N PRO A 105 -3.52 -4.10 48.55
CA PRO A 105 -3.26 -3.53 47.21
C PRO A 105 -1.80 -3.20 46.91
N GLN A 106 -0.96 -3.09 47.94
CA GLN A 106 0.44 -2.64 47.82
C GLN A 106 1.43 -3.68 48.35
N ALA A 107 1.08 -4.97 48.24
CA ALA A 107 1.88 -6.08 48.75
C ALA A 107 3.37 -6.02 48.35
N GLN A 108 3.69 -5.69 47.09
CA GLN A 108 5.09 -5.56 46.62
C GLN A 108 5.87 -4.44 47.35
N LEU A 109 5.21 -3.31 47.65
CA LEU A 109 5.83 -2.23 48.41
C LEU A 109 6.01 -2.63 49.87
N LEU A 110 5.02 -3.33 50.43
CA LEU A 110 5.05 -3.79 51.82
C LEU A 110 6.06 -4.92 52.05
N GLU A 111 6.29 -5.78 51.06
CA GLU A 111 7.33 -6.80 51.09
C GLU A 111 8.70 -6.16 51.28
N LYS A 112 9.02 -5.15 50.48
CA LYS A 112 10.26 -4.37 50.64
C LYS A 112 10.33 -3.68 52.00
N ARG A 113 9.25 -3.02 52.44
CA ARG A 113 9.23 -2.31 53.73
C ARG A 113 9.37 -3.25 54.92
N ALA A 114 8.77 -4.42 54.87
CA ALA A 114 8.83 -5.39 55.93
C ALA A 114 10.20 -6.11 55.95
N PHE A 115 10.79 -6.38 54.78
CA PHE A 115 12.17 -6.86 54.68
C PHE A 115 13.16 -5.88 55.32
N VAL A 116 13.13 -4.61 54.90
CA VAL A 116 14.00 -3.56 55.44
C VAL A 116 13.68 -3.32 56.92
N GLY A 117 12.41 -3.19 57.27
CA GLY A 117 11.96 -2.93 58.63
C GLY A 117 12.38 -4.02 59.63
N TYR A 118 12.41 -5.28 59.22
CA TYR A 118 12.90 -6.37 60.07
C TYR A 118 14.36 -6.18 60.50
N TYR A 119 15.24 -5.77 59.58
CA TYR A 119 16.67 -5.57 59.89
C TYR A 119 16.98 -4.20 60.53
N LEU A 120 16.08 -3.22 60.38
CA LEU A 120 16.23 -1.89 60.97
C LEU A 120 15.55 -1.76 62.35
N SER A 121 14.67 -2.69 62.72
CA SER A 121 13.99 -2.67 64.02
C SER A 121 14.91 -3.17 65.13
N PHE A 122 15.06 -2.36 66.18
CA PHE A 122 15.69 -2.81 67.43
C PHE A 122 14.70 -3.65 68.26
N PRO A 123 15.17 -4.70 68.94
CA PRO A 123 14.40 -5.37 69.99
C PRO A 123 13.99 -4.36 71.07
N ASP A 124 12.79 -4.51 71.64
CA ASP A 124 12.34 -3.67 72.74
C ASP A 124 13.18 -3.99 73.99
N MET A 125 13.96 -3.02 74.45
CA MET A 125 14.95 -3.18 75.52
C MET A 125 14.51 -2.36 76.74
N PRO A 126 14.48 -2.96 77.96
CA PRO A 126 14.11 -2.24 79.17
C PRO A 126 14.99 -0.99 79.39
N GLU A 127 14.40 0.09 79.88
CA GLU A 127 15.08 1.40 80.03
C GLU A 127 16.31 1.35 80.93
N GLU A 128 16.38 0.37 81.84
CA GLU A 128 17.50 0.12 82.75
C GLU A 128 18.81 -0.23 82.02
N PHE A 129 18.72 -0.88 80.86
CA PHE A 129 19.88 -1.33 80.07
C PHE A 129 20.35 -0.30 79.03
N ASN A 130 19.60 0.80 78.83
CA ASN A 130 19.99 1.83 77.85
C ASN A 130 21.20 2.66 78.29
N PHE A 131 21.57 2.64 79.58
CA PHE A 131 22.67 3.44 80.14
C PHE A 131 23.96 2.63 80.37
N ASP A 132 23.96 1.34 80.05
CA ASP A 132 25.14 0.48 80.13
C ASP A 132 26.14 0.82 79.01
N PRO A 133 27.42 1.16 79.32
CA PRO A 133 28.44 1.49 78.34
C PRO A 133 28.64 0.45 77.23
N ASP A 134 28.64 -0.84 77.58
CA ASP A 134 28.91 -1.92 76.63
C ASP A 134 27.73 -2.09 75.64
N ILE A 135 26.50 -1.88 76.14
CA ILE A 135 25.28 -1.93 75.32
C ILE A 135 25.19 -0.70 74.41
N MET A 136 25.68 0.46 74.86
CA MET A 136 25.74 1.67 74.04
C MET A 136 26.72 1.50 72.87
N GLU A 137 27.92 0.95 73.10
CA GLU A 137 28.91 0.67 72.05
C GLU A 137 28.35 -0.30 71.01
N LEU A 138 27.76 -1.43 71.45
CA LEU A 138 27.11 -2.39 70.55
C LEU A 138 25.96 -1.77 69.75
N LYS A 139 25.21 -0.83 70.34
CA LYS A 139 24.13 -0.11 69.66
C LYS A 139 24.66 0.83 68.58
N GLU A 140 25.82 1.44 68.79
CA GLU A 140 26.50 2.25 67.78
C GLU A 140 27.04 1.38 66.64
N GLU A 141 27.63 0.23 66.94
CA GLU A 141 28.07 -0.74 65.92
C GLU A 141 26.90 -1.27 65.07
N ILE A 142 25.78 -1.63 65.71
CA ILE A 142 24.57 -2.06 64.99
C ILE A 142 24.04 -0.94 64.10
N LYS A 143 24.03 0.31 64.57
CA LYS A 143 23.61 1.45 63.74
C LYS A 143 24.53 1.67 62.54
N ALA A 144 25.84 1.50 62.71
CA ALA A 144 26.80 1.60 61.63
C ALA A 144 26.54 0.51 60.56
N MET A 145 26.35 -0.75 60.98
CA MET A 145 26.00 -1.85 60.08
C MET A 145 24.64 -1.66 59.39
N GLN A 146 23.65 -1.10 60.11
CA GLN A 146 22.34 -0.76 59.51
C GLN A 146 22.49 0.30 58.41
N GLN A 147 23.36 1.29 58.60
CA GLN A 147 23.62 2.32 57.59
C GLN A 147 24.28 1.72 56.33
N GLU A 148 25.27 0.85 56.50
CA GLU A 148 25.89 0.11 55.38
C GLU A 148 24.85 -0.75 54.64
N PHE A 149 24.00 -1.46 55.36
CA PHE A 149 22.90 -2.23 54.77
C PHE A 149 21.94 -1.36 53.94
N ILE A 150 21.61 -0.16 54.40
CA ILE A 150 20.74 0.76 53.65
C ILE A 150 21.38 1.16 52.31
N GLU A 151 22.68 1.44 52.30
CA GLU A 151 23.40 1.83 51.09
C GLU A 151 23.53 0.67 50.09
N LEU A 152 23.89 -0.52 50.58
CA LEU A 152 23.94 -1.74 49.77
C LEU A 152 22.57 -2.15 49.21
N HIS A 153 21.51 -2.04 50.01
CA HIS A 153 20.15 -2.34 49.55
C HIS A 153 19.69 -1.34 48.49
N LYS A 154 19.99 -0.04 48.65
CA LYS A 154 19.65 0.99 47.65
C LYS A 154 20.35 0.75 46.32
N SER A 155 21.65 0.43 46.34
CA SER A 155 22.41 0.12 45.12
C SER A 155 21.92 -1.17 44.45
N SER A 156 21.64 -2.23 45.23
CA SER A 156 21.08 -3.48 44.71
C SER A 156 19.73 -3.29 44.03
N ASP A 157 18.83 -2.50 44.64
CA ASP A 157 17.52 -2.20 44.05
C ASP A 157 17.64 -1.41 42.75
N ALA A 158 18.56 -0.44 42.67
CA ALA A 158 18.80 0.33 41.46
C ALA A 158 19.31 -0.54 40.30
N ILE A 159 20.12 -1.56 40.60
CA ILE A 159 20.58 -2.54 39.59
C ILE A 159 19.42 -3.47 39.18
N LYS A 160 18.63 -3.94 40.14
CA LYS A 160 17.48 -4.83 39.86
C LYS A 160 16.45 -4.16 38.96
N THR A 161 16.13 -2.88 39.16
CA THR A 161 15.21 -2.15 38.29
C THR A 161 15.72 -2.04 36.85
N LEU A 162 17.02 -1.84 36.66
CA LEU A 162 17.64 -1.81 35.33
C LEU A 162 17.65 -3.20 34.65
N SER A 163 17.76 -4.28 35.44
CA SER A 163 17.87 -5.66 34.92
C SER A 163 16.56 -6.29 34.41
N LYS A 164 15.39 -5.70 34.71
CA LYS A 164 14.08 -6.28 34.36
C LYS A 164 13.87 -6.48 32.86
N ASP A 165 14.50 -5.65 32.01
CA ASP A 165 14.42 -5.78 30.55
C ASP A 165 15.26 -6.93 29.97
N THR A 166 16.16 -7.54 30.76
CA THR A 166 17.07 -8.57 30.24
C THR A 166 16.35 -9.85 29.81
N GLN A 167 15.24 -10.23 30.45
CA GLN A 167 14.45 -11.41 30.05
C GLN A 167 13.67 -11.17 28.76
N ALA A 168 13.06 -9.99 28.60
CA ALA A 168 12.38 -9.61 27.37
C ALA A 168 13.37 -9.53 26.19
N LEU A 169 14.56 -8.96 26.42
CA LEU A 169 15.64 -8.93 25.45
C LEU A 169 16.15 -10.34 25.10
N LYS A 170 16.35 -11.22 26.08
CA LYS A 170 16.72 -12.63 25.83
C LYS A 170 15.68 -13.36 24.98
N ASN A 171 14.40 -13.18 25.28
CA ASN A 171 13.32 -13.77 24.48
C ASN A 171 13.28 -13.20 23.06
N LYS A 172 13.50 -11.89 22.90
CA LYS A 172 13.56 -11.25 21.58
C LYS A 172 14.78 -11.72 20.77
N ILE A 173 15.95 -11.83 21.41
CA ILE A 173 17.16 -12.37 20.78
C ILE A 173 16.91 -13.80 20.31
N LYS A 174 16.37 -14.67 21.17
CA LYS A 174 16.04 -16.05 20.82
C LYS A 174 15.06 -16.12 19.63
N SER A 175 14.02 -15.29 19.64
CA SER A 175 13.08 -15.21 18.51
C SER A 175 13.75 -14.75 17.21
N LEU A 176 14.68 -13.79 17.26
CA LEU A 176 15.42 -13.33 16.08
C LEU A 176 16.44 -14.37 15.61
N GLU A 177 17.04 -15.14 16.52
CA GLU A 177 17.93 -16.25 16.19
C GLU A 177 17.18 -17.38 15.48
N GLU A 178 15.99 -17.76 15.99
CA GLU A 178 15.10 -18.74 15.35
C GLU A 178 14.65 -18.24 13.96
N GLU A 179 14.34 -16.95 13.81
CA GLU A 179 14.00 -16.36 12.51
C GLU A 179 15.17 -16.36 11.54
N LYS A 180 16.38 -16.03 12.02
CA LYS A 180 17.62 -16.08 11.24
C LYS A 180 17.92 -17.50 10.76
N GLU A 181 17.74 -18.51 11.61
CA GLU A 181 17.93 -19.92 11.24
C GLU A 181 16.93 -20.34 10.16
N ARG A 182 15.64 -20.04 10.35
CA ARG A 182 14.59 -20.31 9.34
C ARG A 182 14.84 -19.62 8.01
N LEU A 183 15.29 -18.35 8.03
CA LEU A 183 15.67 -17.62 6.82
C LEU A 183 16.91 -18.24 6.18
N GLY A 184 17.89 -18.65 6.99
CA GLY A 184 19.08 -19.36 6.54
C GLY A 184 18.73 -20.65 5.80
N GLU A 185 17.87 -21.50 6.37
CA GLU A 185 17.40 -22.72 5.71
C GLU A 185 16.66 -22.44 4.39
N LYS A 186 15.83 -21.38 4.35
CA LYS A 186 15.14 -20.97 3.11
C LYS A 186 16.13 -20.50 2.05
N VAL A 187 17.15 -19.73 2.46
CA VAL A 187 18.23 -19.27 1.58
C VAL A 187 19.04 -20.45 1.06
N GLU A 188 19.39 -21.42 1.90
CA GLU A 188 20.13 -22.62 1.46
C GLU A 188 19.29 -23.49 0.52
N ARG A 189 17.98 -23.66 0.78
CA ARG A 189 17.07 -24.31 -0.16
C ARG A 189 16.98 -23.56 -1.50
N ALA A 190 16.90 -22.23 -1.47
CA ALA A 190 16.86 -21.41 -2.67
C ALA A 190 18.19 -21.48 -3.44
N LYS A 191 19.34 -21.41 -2.75
CA LYS A 191 20.67 -21.59 -3.34
C LYS A 191 20.80 -22.97 -3.99
N GLY A 192 20.40 -24.04 -3.29
CA GLY A 192 20.45 -25.40 -3.84
C GLY A 192 19.55 -25.61 -5.07
N ALA A 193 18.47 -24.82 -5.21
CA ALA A 193 17.68 -24.79 -6.44
C ALA A 193 18.35 -23.99 -7.56
N VAL A 194 19.00 -22.88 -7.22
CA VAL A 194 19.72 -22.00 -8.16
C VAL A 194 21.04 -22.62 -8.65
N ASP A 195 21.69 -23.46 -7.85
CA ASP A 195 22.93 -24.16 -8.18
C ASP A 195 22.78 -25.14 -9.36
N LYS A 196 21.54 -25.52 -9.70
CA LYS A 196 21.22 -26.41 -10.83
C LYS A 196 21.16 -25.69 -12.17
N LEU A 197 21.29 -24.36 -12.20
CA LEU A 197 21.20 -23.55 -13.43
C LEU A 197 22.58 -23.37 -14.10
N PRO A 198 22.67 -23.48 -15.44
CA PRO A 198 23.84 -23.04 -16.20
C PRO A 198 24.02 -21.51 -16.08
N ASP A 199 25.27 -21.02 -16.08
CA ASP A 199 25.60 -19.58 -15.96
C ASP A 199 25.06 -18.84 -14.72
N ARG A 200 25.04 -19.53 -13.58
CA ARG A 200 24.65 -19.01 -12.25
C ARG A 200 25.14 -17.59 -11.97
N SER A 201 26.43 -17.31 -12.21
CA SER A 201 27.03 -16.03 -11.81
C SER A 201 26.42 -14.85 -12.57
N SER A 202 26.21 -15.01 -13.88
CA SER A 202 25.62 -13.97 -14.72
C SER A 202 24.15 -13.74 -14.38
N TYR A 203 23.37 -14.82 -14.26
CA TYR A 203 21.96 -14.71 -13.87
C TYR A 203 21.76 -14.11 -12.48
N MET A 204 22.60 -14.48 -11.51
CA MET A 204 22.53 -13.89 -10.17
C MET A 204 22.85 -12.39 -10.20
N GLU A 205 23.86 -11.98 -10.96
CA GLU A 205 24.20 -10.57 -11.14
C GLU A 205 23.04 -9.78 -11.77
N VAL A 206 22.47 -10.29 -12.87
CA VAL A 206 21.30 -9.68 -13.53
C VAL A 206 20.10 -9.60 -12.59
N CYS A 207 19.77 -10.66 -11.85
CA CYS A 207 18.67 -10.66 -10.89
C CYS A 207 18.92 -9.70 -9.72
N THR A 208 20.15 -9.59 -9.21
CA THR A 208 20.48 -8.62 -8.16
C THR A 208 20.38 -7.18 -8.65
N ASN A 209 20.82 -6.91 -9.87
CA ASN A 209 20.69 -5.58 -10.48
C ASN A 209 19.22 -5.24 -10.76
N LEU A 210 18.44 -6.17 -11.28
CA LEU A 210 17.00 -6.00 -11.47
C LEU A 210 16.29 -5.72 -10.13
N ARG A 211 16.62 -6.48 -9.07
CA ARG A 211 16.05 -6.26 -7.75
C ARG A 211 16.40 -4.88 -7.19
N LYS A 212 17.65 -4.45 -7.31
CA LYS A 212 18.06 -3.08 -6.92
C LYS A 212 17.27 -2.02 -7.67
N GLN A 213 17.10 -2.18 -8.98
CA GLN A 213 16.32 -1.25 -9.79
C GLN A 213 14.84 -1.24 -9.40
N GLN A 214 14.24 -2.39 -9.08
CA GLN A 214 12.86 -2.46 -8.57
C GLN A 214 12.72 -1.83 -7.19
N ASP A 215 13.67 -2.05 -6.28
CA ASP A 215 13.69 -1.41 -4.96
C ASP A 215 13.82 0.13 -5.10
N GLU A 216 14.69 0.60 -6.01
CA GLU A 216 14.81 2.01 -6.36
C GLU A 216 13.52 2.58 -6.98
N GLU A 217 12.86 1.84 -7.87
CA GLU A 217 11.57 2.23 -8.45
C GLU A 217 10.49 2.39 -7.37
N VAL A 218 10.38 1.45 -6.43
CA VAL A 218 9.44 1.53 -5.30
C VAL A 218 9.78 2.70 -4.39
N ASN A 219 11.07 2.91 -4.09
CA ASN A 219 11.51 4.05 -3.28
C ASN A 219 11.21 5.39 -3.96
N LEU A 220 11.44 5.51 -5.27
CA LEU A 220 11.11 6.71 -6.05
C LEU A 220 9.60 6.92 -6.13
N SER A 221 8.82 5.86 -6.35
CA SER A 221 7.35 5.92 -6.37
C SER A 221 6.78 6.40 -5.03
N THR A 222 7.25 5.84 -3.92
CA THR A 222 6.84 6.29 -2.57
C THR A 222 7.31 7.72 -2.29
N ALA A 223 8.52 8.10 -2.68
CA ALA A 223 9.01 9.47 -2.57
C ALA A 223 8.14 10.45 -3.38
N ILE A 224 7.79 10.13 -4.62
CA ILE A 224 6.90 10.94 -5.46
C ILE A 224 5.52 11.08 -4.82
N GLN A 225 4.94 10.00 -4.29
CA GLN A 225 3.65 10.04 -3.60
C GLN A 225 3.71 10.93 -2.35
N THR A 226 4.75 10.79 -1.54
CA THR A 226 4.93 11.64 -0.35
C THR A 226 5.15 13.11 -0.72
N GLN A 227 5.93 13.41 -1.76
CA GLN A 227 6.17 14.77 -2.24
C GLN A 227 4.89 15.40 -2.82
N ARG A 228 4.10 14.66 -3.60
CA ARG A 228 2.79 15.11 -4.08
C ARG A 228 1.83 15.41 -2.92
N ALA A 229 1.77 14.53 -1.92
CA ALA A 229 0.94 14.75 -0.74
C ALA A 229 1.39 15.99 0.07
N LEU A 230 2.71 16.22 0.17
CA LEU A 230 3.26 17.43 0.78
C LEU A 230 2.92 18.69 -0.03
N GLN A 231 3.01 18.63 -1.36
CA GLN A 231 2.63 19.72 -2.24
C GLN A 231 1.14 20.05 -2.11
N GLU A 232 0.25 19.06 -2.19
CA GLU A 232 -1.20 19.25 -2.00
C GLU A 232 -1.52 19.85 -0.63
N LYS A 233 -0.81 19.43 0.43
CA LYS A 233 -0.96 20.00 1.77
C LYS A 233 -0.51 21.47 1.81
N ALA A 234 0.59 21.80 1.15
CA ALA A 234 1.10 23.17 1.07
C ALA A 234 0.15 24.07 0.25
N GLU A 235 -0.32 23.61 -0.90
CA GLU A 235 -1.32 24.29 -1.75
C GLU A 235 -2.63 24.51 -0.98
N ALA A 236 -3.13 23.50 -0.28
CA ALA A 236 -4.33 23.65 0.56
C ALA A 236 -4.12 24.67 1.70
N SER A 237 -2.92 24.70 2.30
CA SER A 237 -2.58 25.72 3.31
C SER A 237 -2.54 27.12 2.71
N TYR A 238 -1.94 27.28 1.53
CA TYR A 238 -1.90 28.54 0.79
C TYR A 238 -3.30 29.01 0.43
N HIS A 239 -4.16 28.14 -0.12
CA HIS A 239 -5.54 28.48 -0.46
C HIS A 239 -6.36 28.90 0.77
N ARG A 240 -6.17 28.25 1.93
CA ARG A 240 -6.81 28.70 3.19
C ARG A 240 -6.33 30.07 3.62
N ALA A 241 -5.02 30.33 3.56
CA ALA A 241 -4.47 31.63 3.92
C ALA A 241 -4.97 32.75 2.98
N ALA A 242 -5.00 32.48 1.67
CA ALA A 242 -5.53 33.39 0.65
C ALA A 242 -7.04 33.65 0.84
N ALA A 243 -7.83 32.61 1.12
CA ALA A 243 -9.26 32.76 1.42
C ALA A 243 -9.49 33.63 2.65
N ARG A 244 -8.74 33.40 3.74
CA ARG A 244 -8.82 34.19 4.97
C ARG A 244 -8.41 35.65 4.73
N LEU A 245 -7.41 35.89 3.89
CA LEU A 245 -6.98 37.23 3.50
C LEU A 245 -8.06 37.95 2.69
N ARG A 246 -8.74 37.27 1.75
CA ARG A 246 -9.89 37.83 1.03
C ARG A 246 -11.04 38.16 1.97
N GLU A 247 -11.39 37.26 2.89
CA GLU A 247 -12.43 37.51 3.89
C GLU A 247 -12.09 38.73 4.76
N LEU A 248 -10.83 38.86 5.18
CA LEU A 248 -10.33 40.05 5.89
C LEU A 248 -10.47 41.32 5.04
N GLN A 249 -10.10 41.28 3.76
CA GLN A 249 -10.24 42.43 2.85
C GLN A 249 -11.71 42.81 2.63
N THR A 250 -12.60 41.85 2.41
CA THR A 250 -14.05 42.10 2.27
C THR A 250 -14.64 42.65 3.57
N SER A 251 -14.26 42.09 4.72
CA SER A 251 -14.73 42.58 6.02
C SER A 251 -14.22 43.99 6.35
N TYR A 252 -13.02 44.35 5.89
CA TYR A 252 -12.46 45.70 6.01
C TYR A 252 -13.24 46.71 5.16
N GLN A 253 -13.69 46.31 3.96
CA GLN A 253 -14.52 47.14 3.09
C GLN A 253 -15.96 47.31 3.62
N GLU A 254 -16.52 46.32 4.32
CA GLU A 254 -17.90 46.35 4.83
C GLU A 254 -18.06 47.06 6.20
N GLY A 255 -16.97 47.41 6.89
CA GLY A 255 -16.93 48.44 7.93
C GLY A 255 -17.75 48.20 9.21
N SER A 256 -18.25 46.99 9.50
CA SER A 256 -19.05 46.70 10.70
C SER A 256 -18.48 45.56 11.54
N ALA A 257 -17.95 45.88 12.72
CA ALA A 257 -17.43 44.89 13.67
C ALA A 257 -18.49 43.85 14.13
N GLY A 258 -19.77 44.23 14.14
CA GLY A 258 -20.87 43.34 14.50
C GLY A 258 -21.08 42.21 13.49
N LYS A 259 -21.08 42.54 12.18
CA LYS A 259 -21.19 41.55 11.10
C LYS A 259 -19.97 40.63 11.03
N LEU A 260 -18.78 41.15 11.33
CA LEU A 260 -17.56 40.35 11.43
C LEU A 260 -17.66 39.31 12.56
N LEU A 261 -18.18 39.70 13.73
CA LEU A 261 -18.37 38.77 14.85
C LEU A 261 -19.46 37.74 14.57
N GLU A 262 -20.51 38.09 13.84
CA GLU A 262 -21.59 37.17 13.44
C GLU A 262 -21.08 36.11 12.45
N THR A 263 -20.36 36.54 11.41
CA THR A 263 -19.71 35.62 10.44
C THR A 263 -18.67 34.72 11.10
N LEU A 264 -17.80 35.26 11.97
CA LEU A 264 -16.86 34.45 12.76
C LEU A 264 -17.57 33.45 13.67
N ASN A 265 -18.69 33.81 14.29
CA ASN A 265 -19.47 32.88 15.12
C ASN A 265 -20.07 31.75 14.29
N GLU A 266 -20.59 32.04 13.09
CA GLU A 266 -21.06 31.02 12.15
C GLU A 266 -19.94 30.09 11.69
N ASP A 267 -18.76 30.63 11.37
CA ASP A 267 -17.60 29.84 11.00
C ASP A 267 -17.09 28.96 12.14
N VAL A 268 -17.03 29.49 13.37
CA VAL A 268 -16.68 28.71 14.56
C VAL A 268 -17.70 27.60 14.80
N LYS A 269 -19.00 27.87 14.59
CA LYS A 269 -20.06 26.86 14.70
C LYS A 269 -19.93 25.78 13.63
N ASN A 270 -19.62 26.16 12.39
CA ASN A 270 -19.39 25.25 11.28
C ASN A 270 -18.13 24.39 11.50
N LEU A 271 -17.01 25.00 11.93
CA LEU A 271 -15.78 24.30 12.27
C LEU A 271 -15.98 23.34 13.44
N ARG A 272 -16.71 23.73 14.48
CA ARG A 272 -17.07 22.83 15.59
C ARG A 272 -17.90 21.63 15.11
N ALA A 273 -18.85 21.83 14.21
CA ALA A 273 -19.61 20.73 13.62
C ALA A 273 -18.72 19.78 12.79
N GLN A 274 -17.78 20.33 12.00
CA GLN A 274 -16.82 19.53 11.24
C GLN A 274 -15.88 18.73 12.17
N VAL A 275 -15.30 19.37 13.18
CA VAL A 275 -14.32 18.74 14.09
C VAL A 275 -14.97 17.75 15.05
N ASN A 276 -16.18 18.02 15.56
CA ASN A 276 -16.80 17.16 16.57
C ASN A 276 -17.65 16.04 15.96
N GLU A 277 -18.28 16.25 14.80
CA GLU A 277 -19.17 15.24 14.20
C GLU A 277 -18.59 14.60 12.94
N ARG A 278 -18.05 15.41 12.01
CA ARG A 278 -17.80 14.95 10.63
C ARG A 278 -16.45 14.28 10.46
N TYR A 279 -15.36 14.97 10.81
CA TYR A 279 -14.00 14.44 10.71
C TYR A 279 -13.76 13.20 11.58
N PRO A 280 -14.24 13.11 12.84
CA PRO A 280 -14.06 11.90 13.63
C PRO A 280 -14.71 10.67 13.00
N LYS A 281 -15.93 10.81 12.47
CA LYS A 281 -16.64 9.71 11.77
C LYS A 281 -15.91 9.29 10.49
N GLU A 282 -15.39 10.24 9.72
CA GLU A 282 -14.62 9.94 8.52
C GLU A 282 -13.27 9.28 8.82
N VAL A 283 -12.57 9.76 9.86
CA VAL A 283 -11.31 9.18 10.33
C VAL A 283 -11.55 7.75 10.83
N GLU A 284 -12.58 7.52 11.64
CA GLU A 284 -12.95 6.19 12.12
C GLU A 284 -13.29 5.25 10.96
N LYS A 285 -14.06 5.72 9.96
CA LYS A 285 -14.37 4.95 8.75
C LYS A 285 -13.11 4.59 7.95
N ARG A 286 -12.18 5.54 7.77
CA ARG A 286 -10.91 5.30 7.07
C ARG A 286 -9.99 4.36 7.86
N GLN A 287 -9.91 4.51 9.18
CA GLN A 287 -9.15 3.62 10.06
C GLN A 287 -9.70 2.20 10.03
N LYS A 288 -11.02 2.02 10.10
CA LYS A 288 -11.66 0.69 9.95
C LYS A 288 -11.35 0.06 8.59
N ARG A 289 -11.40 0.84 7.51
CA ARG A 289 -11.03 0.37 6.17
C ARG A 289 -9.55 -0.01 6.08
N GLN A 290 -8.66 0.80 6.66
CA GLN A 290 -7.23 0.52 6.71
C GLN A 290 -6.95 -0.75 7.52
N ALA A 291 -7.57 -0.91 8.69
CA ALA A 291 -7.47 -2.11 9.51
C ALA A 291 -7.92 -3.35 8.73
N ALA A 292 -9.08 -3.30 8.09
CA ALA A 292 -9.59 -4.40 7.25
C ALA A 292 -8.67 -4.73 6.07
N LEU A 293 -8.11 -3.72 5.41
CA LEU A 293 -7.13 -3.94 4.32
C LEU A 293 -5.81 -4.51 4.86
N SER A 294 -5.33 -4.04 6.01
CA SER A 294 -4.12 -4.57 6.64
C SER A 294 -4.31 -6.01 7.11
N GLU A 295 -5.49 -6.35 7.62
CA GLU A 295 -5.87 -7.71 7.99
C GLU A 295 -5.99 -8.60 6.76
N ALA A 296 -6.58 -8.11 5.67
CA ALA A 296 -6.65 -8.81 4.39
C ALA A 296 -5.25 -9.09 3.79
N LEU A 297 -4.32 -8.12 3.89
CA LEU A 297 -2.93 -8.29 3.47
C LEU A 297 -2.16 -9.26 4.37
N ALA A 298 -2.36 -9.18 5.69
CA ALA A 298 -1.70 -10.04 6.66
C ALA A 298 -2.23 -11.49 6.66
N SER A 299 -3.52 -11.67 6.40
CA SER A 299 -4.16 -12.99 6.31
C SER A 299 -3.81 -13.76 5.03
N GLY A 300 -3.06 -13.15 4.11
CA GLY A 300 -2.55 -13.85 2.93
C GLY A 300 -3.67 -14.37 2.02
N ILE A 301 -4.69 -13.54 1.76
CA ILE A 301 -5.75 -13.84 0.79
C ILE A 301 -5.12 -13.81 -0.61
N SER A 302 -4.44 -14.88 -0.97
CA SER A 302 -3.81 -15.07 -2.29
C SER A 302 -4.58 -16.06 -3.15
N THR A 303 -5.48 -16.84 -2.56
CA THR A 303 -6.18 -17.94 -3.22
C THR A 303 -7.63 -17.58 -3.53
N GLU A 304 -8.09 -17.91 -4.74
CA GLU A 304 -9.47 -17.67 -5.20
C GLU A 304 -10.53 -18.31 -4.28
N MET A 305 -10.19 -19.43 -3.63
CA MET A 305 -11.03 -20.05 -2.59
C MET A 305 -11.27 -19.15 -1.36
N ASP A 306 -10.30 -18.34 -0.96
CA ASP A 306 -10.45 -17.44 0.20
C ASP A 306 -11.37 -16.27 -0.13
N LEU A 307 -11.31 -15.76 -1.35
CA LEU A 307 -12.26 -14.77 -1.87
C LEU A 307 -13.67 -15.35 -1.94
N GLN A 308 -13.82 -16.59 -2.42
CA GLN A 308 -15.12 -17.26 -2.44
C GLN A 308 -15.68 -17.50 -1.03
N ARG A 309 -14.83 -17.85 -0.05
CA ARG A 309 -15.22 -18.00 1.36
C ARG A 309 -15.68 -16.67 1.96
N LEU A 310 -14.94 -15.59 1.73
CA LEU A 310 -15.32 -14.25 2.18
C LEU A 310 -16.59 -13.75 1.51
N GLN A 311 -16.77 -14.05 0.22
CA GLN A 311 -18.00 -13.73 -0.51
C GLN A 311 -19.19 -14.52 0.04
N HIS A 312 -19.00 -15.80 0.38
CA HIS A 312 -20.04 -16.61 1.01
C HIS A 312 -20.40 -16.08 2.40
N GLN A 313 -19.40 -15.71 3.21
CA GLN A 313 -19.62 -15.07 4.51
C GLN A 313 -20.32 -13.72 4.38
N ALA A 314 -19.96 -12.89 3.38
CA ALA A 314 -20.62 -11.62 3.11
C ALA A 314 -22.08 -11.84 2.70
N THR A 315 -22.37 -12.84 1.85
CA THR A 315 -23.76 -13.18 1.49
C THR A 315 -24.55 -13.73 2.67
N ALA A 316 -23.93 -14.55 3.54
CA ALA A 316 -24.58 -15.07 4.73
C ALA A 316 -24.89 -13.96 5.74
N LEU A 317 -23.95 -13.05 5.99
CA LEU A 317 -24.16 -11.87 6.84
C LEU A 317 -25.20 -10.92 6.24
N HIS A 318 -25.21 -10.73 4.92
CA HIS A 318 -26.23 -9.95 4.24
C HIS A 318 -27.63 -10.55 4.45
N ASN A 319 -27.75 -11.87 4.29
CA ASN A 319 -28.99 -12.60 4.52
C ASN A 319 -29.45 -12.52 5.99
N GLN A 320 -28.52 -12.58 6.95
CA GLN A 320 -28.82 -12.37 8.37
C GLN A 320 -29.28 -10.94 8.65
N ILE A 321 -28.66 -9.93 8.02
CA ILE A 321 -29.08 -8.53 8.15
C ILE A 321 -30.49 -8.35 7.58
N THR A 322 -30.79 -8.91 6.42
CA THR A 322 -32.14 -8.85 5.84
C THR A 322 -33.16 -9.58 6.72
N GLU A 323 -32.82 -10.74 7.27
CA GLU A 323 -33.71 -11.47 8.18
C GLU A 323 -33.97 -10.68 9.49
N ILE A 324 -32.94 -10.05 10.06
CA ILE A 324 -33.09 -9.19 11.24
C ILE A 324 -33.93 -7.95 10.91
N GLN A 325 -33.75 -7.36 9.72
CA GLN A 325 -34.56 -6.24 9.26
C GLN A 325 -36.03 -6.64 9.06
N GLU A 326 -36.30 -7.81 8.47
CA GLU A 326 -37.64 -8.34 8.29
C GLU A 326 -38.30 -8.67 9.63
N ARG A 327 -37.58 -9.31 10.56
CA ARG A 327 -38.05 -9.55 11.93
C ARG A 327 -38.37 -8.24 12.65
N LYS A 328 -37.53 -7.21 12.48
CA LYS A 328 -37.79 -5.88 13.04
C LYS A 328 -39.04 -5.25 12.43
N VAL A 329 -39.21 -5.30 11.12
CA VAL A 329 -40.42 -4.80 10.43
C VAL A 329 -41.67 -5.58 10.85
N ALA A 330 -41.58 -6.89 11.05
CA ALA A 330 -42.68 -7.72 11.53
C ALA A 330 -43.06 -7.40 13.00
N GLN A 331 -42.07 -7.25 13.89
CA GLN A 331 -42.28 -6.77 15.26
C GLN A 331 -42.87 -5.35 15.30
N ASP A 332 -42.41 -4.48 14.40
CA ASP A 332 -42.89 -3.11 14.23
C ASP A 332 -44.35 -3.07 13.74
N LYS A 333 -44.76 -4.03 12.90
CA LYS A 333 -46.15 -4.20 12.44
C LYS A 333 -47.05 -4.77 13.54
N ALA A 334 -46.54 -5.71 14.35
CA ALA A 334 -47.28 -6.28 15.48
C ALA A 334 -47.53 -5.26 16.61
N ARG A 335 -46.68 -4.23 16.76
CA ARG A 335 -46.79 -3.18 17.78
C ARG A 335 -47.55 -1.92 17.34
N GLN A 336 -48.13 -1.91 16.14
CA GLN A 336 -48.87 -0.74 15.59
C GLN A 336 -50.09 -0.29 16.43
N GLY A 337 -50.60 -1.12 17.33
CA GLY A 337 -51.71 -0.77 18.24
C GLY A 337 -51.31 0.07 19.46
N ASP A 338 -50.00 0.18 19.76
CA ASP A 338 -49.51 0.91 20.94
C ASP A 338 -49.22 2.39 20.60
N LYS A 339 -49.92 3.30 21.27
CA LYS A 339 -49.84 4.76 21.06
C LYS A 339 -48.45 5.32 21.36
N ALA A 340 -47.73 4.76 22.34
CA ALA A 340 -46.37 5.18 22.68
C ALA A 340 -45.37 4.76 21.59
N TYR A 341 -45.55 3.55 21.06
CA TYR A 341 -44.77 3.03 19.93
C TYR A 341 -45.03 3.83 18.64
N LEU A 342 -46.28 4.24 18.37
CA LEU A 342 -46.63 5.06 17.22
C LEU A 342 -46.01 6.47 17.29
N GLN A 343 -46.01 7.10 18.46
CA GLN A 343 -45.34 8.39 18.68
C GLN A 343 -43.81 8.27 18.54
N LEU A 344 -43.20 7.22 19.10
CA LEU A 344 -41.77 6.96 18.93
C LEU A 344 -41.41 6.72 17.46
N ARG A 345 -42.22 5.96 16.73
CA ARG A 345 -42.04 5.71 15.30
C ARG A 345 -42.21 6.99 14.47
N GLN A 346 -43.20 7.81 14.79
CA GLN A 346 -43.38 9.10 14.14
C GLN A 346 -42.20 10.04 14.42
N ALA A 347 -41.68 10.06 15.65
CA ALA A 347 -40.48 10.82 16.00
C ALA A 347 -39.22 10.29 15.28
N GLN A 348 -39.05 8.97 15.18
CA GLN A 348 -37.97 8.35 14.41
C GLN A 348 -38.09 8.65 12.90
N GLN A 349 -39.30 8.59 12.35
CA GLN A 349 -39.55 8.92 10.95
C GLN A 349 -39.29 10.41 10.68
N MET A 350 -39.71 11.29 11.58
CA MET A 350 -39.38 12.71 11.51
C MET A 350 -37.88 12.98 11.66
N ALA A 351 -37.18 12.24 12.54
CA ALA A 351 -35.73 12.32 12.70
C ALA A 351 -34.99 11.83 11.45
N THR A 352 -35.43 10.74 10.81
CA THR A 352 -34.83 10.24 9.56
C THR A 352 -35.09 11.18 8.38
N VAL A 353 -36.29 11.76 8.26
CA VAL A 353 -36.59 12.78 7.24
C VAL A 353 -35.78 14.05 7.48
N SER A 354 -35.64 14.48 8.75
CA SER A 354 -34.79 15.62 9.13
C SER A 354 -33.31 15.35 8.84
N ALA A 355 -32.82 14.14 9.14
CA ALA A 355 -31.45 13.73 8.83
C ALA A 355 -31.20 13.70 7.32
N ARG A 356 -32.12 13.14 6.52
CA ARG A 356 -32.05 13.17 5.06
C ARG A 356 -32.06 14.59 4.50
N LYS A 357 -32.93 15.47 5.01
CA LYS A 357 -32.93 16.89 4.62
C LYS A 357 -31.62 17.60 5.00
N LYS A 358 -31.07 17.32 6.19
CA LYS A 358 -29.76 17.85 6.63
C LYS A 358 -28.64 17.34 5.73
N GLU A 359 -28.68 16.09 5.31
CA GLU A 359 -27.72 15.48 4.38
C GLU A 359 -27.84 16.07 2.96
N GLU A 360 -29.05 16.22 2.43
CA GLU A 360 -29.30 16.86 1.14
C GLU A 360 -28.87 18.34 1.12
N LEU A 361 -29.16 19.09 2.19
CA LEU A 361 -28.70 20.47 2.33
C LEU A 361 -27.19 20.55 2.49
N GLY A 362 -26.58 19.63 3.25
CA GLY A 362 -25.13 19.51 3.37
C GLY A 362 -24.47 19.21 2.02
N ALA A 363 -25.01 18.26 1.25
CA ALA A 363 -24.52 17.93 -0.08
C ALA A 363 -24.69 19.10 -1.07
N LYS A 364 -25.78 19.86 -0.97
CA LYS A 364 -25.95 21.11 -1.75
C LYS A 364 -24.92 22.17 -1.33
N GLN A 365 -24.67 22.33 -0.04
CA GLN A 365 -23.67 23.26 0.47
C GLN A 365 -22.26 22.88 0.02
N GLU A 366 -21.91 21.59 0.02
CA GLU A 366 -20.64 21.09 -0.52
C GLU A 366 -20.52 21.35 -2.01
N ARG A 367 -21.55 21.03 -2.81
CA ARG A 367 -21.53 21.33 -4.26
C ARG A 367 -21.39 22.82 -4.55
N LEU A 368 -22.01 23.68 -3.73
CA LEU A 368 -21.87 25.12 -3.86
C LEU A 368 -20.47 25.59 -3.44
N GLN A 369 -19.90 25.01 -2.39
CA GLN A 369 -18.52 25.27 -1.96
C GLN A 369 -17.50 24.80 -3.02
N GLU A 370 -17.65 23.62 -3.59
CA GLU A 370 -16.84 23.11 -4.70
C GLU A 370 -16.94 23.99 -5.94
N LYS A 371 -18.15 24.47 -6.28
CA LYS A 371 -18.32 25.44 -7.37
C LYS A 371 -17.66 26.78 -7.05
N LYS A 372 -17.74 27.26 -5.80
CA LYS A 372 -17.08 28.49 -5.34
C LYS A 372 -15.56 28.34 -5.41
N THR A 373 -15.01 27.21 -4.96
CA THR A 373 -13.56 26.93 -5.05
C THR A 373 -13.10 26.76 -6.49
N ALA A 374 -13.88 26.10 -7.34
CA ALA A 374 -13.56 25.96 -8.77
C ALA A 374 -13.61 27.30 -9.51
N LEU A 375 -14.63 28.13 -9.27
CA LEU A 375 -14.74 29.47 -9.86
C LEU A 375 -13.64 30.40 -9.33
N THR A 376 -13.29 30.33 -8.04
CA THR A 376 -12.18 31.11 -7.50
C THR A 376 -10.83 30.64 -8.04
N ALA A 377 -10.63 29.33 -8.23
CA ALA A 377 -9.44 28.81 -8.90
C ALA A 377 -9.37 29.23 -10.38
N GLN A 378 -10.51 29.30 -11.07
CA GLN A 378 -10.58 29.86 -12.43
C GLN A 378 -10.29 31.36 -12.45
N LEU A 379 -10.79 32.14 -11.49
CA LEU A 379 -10.45 33.56 -11.34
C LEU A 379 -8.98 33.76 -11.01
N ASP A 380 -8.41 32.94 -10.12
CA ASP A 380 -6.98 33.00 -9.77
C ASP A 380 -6.11 32.60 -10.98
N LYS A 381 -6.52 31.61 -11.78
CA LYS A 381 -5.88 31.27 -13.05
C LYS A 381 -5.99 32.40 -14.07
N LEU A 382 -7.17 32.98 -14.26
CA LEU A 382 -7.37 34.11 -15.17
C LEU A 382 -6.61 35.37 -14.71
N ASN A 383 -6.45 35.57 -13.40
CA ASN A 383 -5.62 36.63 -12.85
C ASN A 383 -4.12 36.34 -13.00
N ALA A 384 -3.70 35.08 -12.89
CA ALA A 384 -2.31 34.66 -13.11
C ALA A 384 -1.92 34.69 -14.60
N GLU A 385 -2.81 34.24 -15.48
CA GLU A 385 -2.68 34.30 -16.95
C GLU A 385 -2.86 35.73 -17.48
N GLY A 386 -3.73 36.52 -16.84
CA GLY A 386 -3.97 37.94 -17.12
C GLY A 386 -2.88 38.87 -16.58
N GLY A 387 -1.99 38.37 -15.71
CA GLY A 387 -0.85 39.12 -15.18
C GLY A 387 0.27 39.41 -16.20
N GLY A 388 0.12 38.94 -17.45
CA GLY A 388 1.17 39.02 -18.47
C GLY A 388 1.10 40.18 -19.47
N SER A 389 -0.07 40.59 -19.97
CA SER A 389 -0.10 41.57 -21.09
C SER A 389 -1.47 42.16 -21.45
N GLY A 390 -2.28 42.56 -20.47
CA GLY A 390 -3.51 43.30 -20.75
C GLY A 390 -3.78 44.25 -19.60
N ALA A 391 -3.74 45.56 -19.86
CA ALA A 391 -4.12 46.56 -18.88
C ALA A 391 -5.50 46.18 -18.30
N VAL A 392 -5.51 45.80 -17.03
CA VAL A 392 -6.73 45.59 -16.25
C VAL A 392 -7.42 46.95 -16.21
N PHE A 393 -8.48 47.11 -17.00
CA PHE A 393 -9.33 48.30 -16.90
C PHE A 393 -9.81 48.40 -15.45
N SER A 394 -9.56 49.56 -14.82
CA SER A 394 -10.12 49.82 -13.49
C SER A 394 -11.64 49.69 -13.56
N GLU A 395 -12.28 49.20 -12.50
CA GLU A 395 -13.74 49.09 -12.41
C GLU A 395 -14.42 50.45 -12.71
N GLU A 396 -13.75 51.55 -12.37
CA GLU A 396 -14.12 52.92 -12.74
C GLU A 396 -14.04 53.19 -14.24
N GLU A 397 -13.01 52.72 -14.94
CA GLU A 397 -12.86 52.90 -16.39
C GLU A 397 -13.88 52.10 -17.18
N TRP A 398 -14.23 50.89 -16.71
CA TRP A 398 -15.31 50.10 -17.30
C TRP A 398 -16.64 50.81 -17.08
N ARG A 399 -16.93 51.26 -15.86
CA ARG A 399 -18.16 51.99 -15.54
C ARG A 399 -18.29 53.26 -16.39
N THR A 400 -17.21 54.02 -16.52
CA THR A 400 -17.14 55.21 -17.37
C THR A 400 -17.36 54.88 -18.85
N LYS A 401 -16.78 53.78 -19.36
CA LYS A 401 -17.02 53.31 -20.73
C LYS A 401 -18.46 52.86 -20.95
N TYR A 402 -19.04 52.13 -20.00
CA TYR A 402 -20.43 51.69 -20.04
C TYR A 402 -21.39 52.87 -20.03
N GLU A 403 -21.17 53.85 -19.16
CA GLU A 403 -21.93 55.10 -19.12
C GLU A 403 -21.75 55.92 -20.40
N SER A 404 -20.55 55.92 -21.01
CA SER A 404 -20.33 56.54 -22.32
C SER A 404 -21.05 55.82 -23.46
N MET A 405 -21.15 54.48 -23.44
CA MET A 405 -21.91 53.72 -24.43
C MET A 405 -23.42 53.92 -24.23
N LYS A 406 -23.87 53.92 -22.97
CA LYS A 406 -25.26 54.16 -22.61
C LYS A 406 -25.71 55.57 -22.98
N SER A 407 -24.83 56.58 -22.88
CA SER A 407 -25.13 57.95 -23.32
C SER A 407 -25.06 58.15 -24.83
N LYS A 408 -24.24 57.36 -25.55
CA LYS A 408 -24.18 57.36 -27.02
C LYS A 408 -25.39 56.70 -27.68
N LEU A 409 -26.02 55.72 -27.04
CA LEU A 409 -27.20 55.03 -27.58
C LEU A 409 -28.42 55.95 -27.86
N PRO A 410 -28.84 56.86 -26.95
CA PRO A 410 -29.91 57.81 -27.23
C PRO A 410 -29.51 58.85 -28.30
N ILE A 411 -28.23 59.27 -28.34
CA ILE A 411 -27.72 60.18 -29.38
C ILE A 411 -27.83 59.51 -30.76
N TYR A 412 -27.39 58.26 -30.87
CA TYR A 412 -27.52 57.47 -32.11
C TYR A 412 -28.98 57.34 -32.54
N LYS A 413 -29.90 57.03 -31.61
CA LYS A 413 -31.34 56.95 -31.92
C LYS A 413 -31.91 58.29 -32.37
N LYS A 414 -31.47 59.41 -31.78
CA LYS A 414 -31.87 60.76 -32.18
C LYS A 414 -31.37 61.09 -33.59
N MET A 415 -30.07 60.89 -33.85
CA MET A 415 -29.48 61.13 -35.17
C MET A 415 -30.08 60.23 -36.25
N LYS A 416 -30.41 58.97 -35.91
CA LYS A 416 -31.12 58.07 -36.84
C LYS A 416 -32.54 58.56 -37.15
N LYS A 417 -33.23 59.15 -36.16
CA LYS A 417 -34.54 59.75 -36.38
C LYS A 417 -34.42 61.01 -37.24
N GLU A 418 -33.50 61.90 -36.91
CA GLU A 418 -33.22 63.12 -37.69
C GLU A 418 -32.86 62.78 -39.15
N LEU A 419 -32.10 61.72 -39.36
CA LEU A 419 -31.77 61.24 -40.71
C LEU A 419 -33.01 60.72 -41.45
N GLY A 420 -33.90 59.99 -40.77
CA GLY A 420 -35.17 59.55 -41.35
C GLY A 420 -36.15 60.71 -41.63
N ASP A 421 -36.17 61.72 -40.77
CA ASP A 421 -36.97 62.95 -40.97
C ASP A 421 -36.44 63.74 -42.18
N LEU A 422 -35.10 63.86 -42.33
CA LEU A 422 -34.47 64.47 -43.50
C LEU A 422 -34.72 63.68 -44.79
N GLU A 423 -34.63 62.35 -44.75
CA GLU A 423 -34.96 61.51 -45.91
C GLU A 423 -36.42 61.68 -46.33
N ALA A 424 -37.34 61.81 -45.37
CA ALA A 424 -38.74 62.10 -45.64
C ALA A 424 -38.94 63.51 -46.22
N GLU A 425 -38.24 64.52 -45.70
CA GLU A 425 -38.26 65.87 -46.26
C GLU A 425 -37.69 65.91 -47.68
N VAL A 426 -36.59 65.19 -47.96
CA VAL A 426 -36.04 65.07 -49.32
C VAL A 426 -37.07 64.44 -50.27
N PHE A 427 -37.81 63.44 -49.81
CA PHE A 427 -38.88 62.84 -50.64
C PHE A 427 -40.02 63.82 -50.90
N VAL A 428 -40.45 64.58 -49.88
CA VAL A 428 -41.46 65.63 -50.04
C VAL A 428 -40.94 66.73 -50.98
N LEU A 429 -39.69 67.16 -50.84
CA LEU A 429 -39.06 68.17 -51.68
C LEU A 429 -38.97 67.71 -53.13
N ALA A 430 -38.54 66.47 -53.38
CA ALA A 430 -38.53 65.88 -54.72
C ALA A 430 -39.94 65.83 -55.34
N HIS A 431 -40.96 65.49 -54.55
CA HIS A 431 -42.33 65.52 -55.02
C HIS A 431 -42.82 66.95 -55.31
N THR A 432 -42.46 67.92 -54.47
CA THR A 432 -42.79 69.34 -54.72
C THR A 432 -42.06 69.90 -55.93
N GLU A 433 -40.81 69.49 -56.16
CA GLU A 433 -40.02 69.84 -57.34
C GLU A 433 -40.68 69.31 -58.61
N GLU A 434 -41.11 68.05 -58.62
CA GLU A 434 -41.83 67.45 -59.75
C GLU A 434 -43.15 68.21 -60.04
N LEU A 435 -43.86 68.60 -58.98
CA LEU A 435 -45.12 69.34 -59.09
C LEU A 435 -44.89 70.76 -59.62
N LEU A 436 -43.84 71.43 -59.16
CA LEU A 436 -43.42 72.75 -59.66
C LEU A 436 -42.90 72.68 -61.10
N ALA A 437 -42.11 71.68 -61.46
CA ALA A 437 -41.65 71.46 -62.84
C ALA A 437 -42.82 71.20 -63.80
N SER A 438 -43.85 70.47 -63.34
CA SER A 438 -45.10 70.28 -64.09
C SER A 438 -45.86 71.60 -64.28
N GLN A 439 -45.94 72.44 -63.25
CA GLN A 439 -46.55 73.78 -63.34
C GLN A 439 -45.75 74.72 -64.24
N GLU A 440 -44.41 74.70 -64.14
CA GLU A 440 -43.50 75.47 -64.99
C GLU A 440 -43.65 75.05 -66.45
N GLY A 441 -43.70 73.74 -66.74
CA GLY A 441 -43.98 73.23 -68.08
C GLY A 441 -45.32 73.72 -68.64
N GLY A 442 -46.37 73.74 -67.80
CA GLY A 442 -47.67 74.28 -68.18
C GLY A 442 -47.68 75.80 -68.41
N LEU A 443 -46.89 76.57 -67.66
CA LEU A 443 -46.70 78.01 -67.87
C LEU A 443 -45.86 78.29 -69.10
N LEU A 444 -44.79 77.53 -69.33
CA LEU A 444 -43.97 77.56 -70.53
C LEU A 444 -44.80 77.29 -71.79
N GLU A 445 -45.69 76.31 -71.77
CA GLU A 445 -46.62 76.10 -72.88
C GLU A 445 -47.54 77.28 -73.13
N LYS A 446 -48.06 77.92 -72.07
CA LYS A 446 -48.90 79.13 -72.20
C LYS A 446 -48.10 80.30 -72.77
N VAL A 447 -46.86 80.48 -72.33
CA VAL A 447 -45.95 81.52 -72.83
C VAL A 447 -45.58 81.25 -74.29
N LYS A 448 -45.25 80.00 -74.67
CA LYS A 448 -45.01 79.61 -76.08
C LYS A 448 -46.24 79.83 -76.96
N ARG A 449 -47.46 79.61 -76.44
CA ARG A 449 -48.71 79.93 -77.18
C ARG A 449 -48.92 81.43 -77.34
N LEU A 450 -48.65 82.23 -76.32
CA LEU A 450 -48.73 83.70 -76.38
C LEU A 450 -47.68 84.29 -77.33
N GLU A 451 -46.45 83.80 -77.27
CA GLU A 451 -45.35 84.12 -78.20
C GLU A 451 -45.73 83.82 -79.66
N LYS A 452 -46.38 82.67 -79.90
CA LYS A 452 -46.87 82.27 -81.23
C LYS A 452 -48.06 83.11 -81.72
N GLN A 453 -48.91 83.61 -80.81
CA GLN A 453 -49.99 84.55 -81.13
C GLN A 453 -49.49 85.97 -81.40
N GLN A 454 -48.39 86.38 -80.78
CA GLN A 454 -47.76 87.70 -80.93
C GLN A 454 -46.67 87.74 -82.03
N GLY A 455 -46.39 86.61 -82.70
CA GLY A 455 -45.46 86.54 -83.82
C GLY A 455 -43.97 86.55 -83.44
N ILE A 456 -43.63 86.33 -82.17
CA ILE A 456 -42.26 86.37 -81.65
C ILE A 456 -41.96 85.00 -81.05
N SER A 457 -41.40 84.06 -81.82
CA SER A 457 -41.00 82.75 -81.29
C SER A 457 -39.49 82.70 -81.03
N GLY A 458 -39.07 82.24 -79.84
CA GLY A 458 -37.67 81.90 -79.54
C GLY A 458 -36.97 82.79 -78.51
N PHE A 459 -37.62 83.82 -77.97
CA PHE A 459 -36.98 84.72 -76.99
C PHE A 459 -36.82 84.07 -75.61
N THR A 460 -37.82 83.31 -75.14
CA THR A 460 -37.76 82.56 -73.87
C THR A 460 -36.73 81.44 -73.86
N GLU A 461 -36.62 80.67 -74.95
CA GLU A 461 -35.65 79.57 -75.04
C GLU A 461 -34.20 80.09 -75.01
N THR A 462 -33.94 81.25 -75.64
CA THR A 462 -32.61 81.86 -75.66
C THR A 462 -32.23 82.47 -74.30
N ALA A 463 -33.20 83.06 -73.57
CA ALA A 463 -32.99 83.58 -72.22
C ALA A 463 -32.76 82.47 -71.18
N GLN A 464 -33.56 81.39 -71.22
CA GLN A 464 -33.39 80.22 -70.34
C GLN A 464 -32.05 79.52 -70.56
N HIS A 465 -31.58 79.47 -71.81
CA HIS A 465 -30.28 78.87 -72.11
C HIS A 465 -29.11 79.75 -71.61
N LEU A 466 -29.26 81.08 -71.60
CA LEU A 466 -28.22 81.98 -71.07
C LEU A 466 -28.15 81.94 -69.54
N GLU A 467 -29.30 81.90 -68.86
CA GLU A 467 -29.41 81.84 -67.41
C GLU A 467 -28.86 80.51 -66.84
N LYS A 468 -29.26 79.38 -67.43
CA LYS A 468 -28.74 78.05 -67.06
C LYS A 468 -27.23 77.93 -67.26
N VAL A 469 -26.68 78.54 -68.31
CA VAL A 469 -25.23 78.52 -68.57
C VAL A 469 -24.48 79.44 -67.59
N SER A 470 -25.09 80.53 -67.14
CA SER A 470 -24.48 81.44 -66.15
C SER A 470 -24.49 80.85 -64.73
N GLU A 471 -25.60 80.25 -64.31
CA GLU A 471 -25.71 79.58 -63.00
C GLU A 471 -24.81 78.35 -62.92
N ALA A 472 -24.79 77.49 -63.95
CA ALA A 472 -23.91 76.33 -63.99
C ALA A 472 -22.42 76.72 -63.96
N LYS A 473 -22.05 77.86 -64.55
CA LYS A 473 -20.68 78.35 -64.51
C LYS A 473 -20.30 78.90 -63.12
N SER A 474 -21.18 79.68 -62.49
CA SER A 474 -20.94 80.24 -61.15
C SER A 474 -20.82 79.15 -60.08
N GLN A 475 -21.73 78.18 -60.09
CA GLN A 475 -21.71 77.04 -59.16
C GLN A 475 -20.44 76.19 -59.38
N MET A 476 -20.10 75.91 -60.63
CA MET A 476 -18.90 75.14 -60.94
C MET A 476 -17.60 75.86 -60.52
N ASP A 477 -17.51 77.19 -60.63
CA ASP A 477 -16.31 77.93 -60.22
C ASP A 477 -16.19 78.02 -58.68
N GLU A 478 -17.31 78.11 -57.95
CA GLU A 478 -17.33 78.14 -56.48
C GLU A 478 -17.06 76.74 -55.86
N GLU A 479 -17.65 75.68 -56.44
CA GLU A 479 -17.37 74.29 -56.08
C GLU A 479 -15.91 73.93 -56.38
N LYS A 480 -15.35 74.36 -57.52
CA LYS A 480 -13.93 74.14 -57.83
C LYS A 480 -13.01 74.86 -56.85
N GLY A 481 -13.35 76.07 -56.41
CA GLY A 481 -12.58 76.83 -55.42
C GLY A 481 -12.58 76.18 -54.04
N MET A 482 -13.76 75.80 -53.54
CA MET A 482 -13.90 75.13 -52.24
C MET A 482 -13.26 73.74 -52.24
N THR A 483 -13.46 72.96 -53.31
CA THR A 483 -12.82 71.64 -53.43
C THR A 483 -11.30 71.75 -53.53
N LEU A 484 -10.73 72.75 -54.21
CA LEU A 484 -9.27 72.91 -54.26
C LEU A 484 -8.66 73.24 -52.90
N ILE A 485 -9.34 74.07 -52.10
CA ILE A 485 -8.90 74.43 -50.75
C ILE A 485 -9.04 73.23 -49.80
N GLU A 486 -10.15 72.53 -49.85
CA GLU A 486 -10.37 71.32 -49.05
C GLU A 486 -9.43 70.19 -49.47
N ILE A 487 -9.18 69.98 -50.76
CA ILE A 487 -8.20 69.00 -51.25
C ILE A 487 -6.79 69.38 -50.79
N SER A 488 -6.40 70.65 -50.86
CA SER A 488 -5.07 71.07 -50.41
C SER A 488 -4.90 70.89 -48.90
N ARG A 489 -5.92 71.25 -48.12
CA ARG A 489 -5.91 71.08 -46.66
C ARG A 489 -5.93 69.60 -46.26
N THR A 490 -6.76 68.77 -46.90
CA THR A 490 -6.79 67.33 -46.64
C THR A 490 -5.48 66.67 -47.05
N VAL A 491 -4.83 67.10 -48.14
CA VAL A 491 -3.51 66.61 -48.53
C VAL A 491 -2.46 67.00 -47.49
N GLU A 492 -2.46 68.22 -46.97
CA GLU A 492 -1.56 68.63 -45.88
C GLU A 492 -1.81 67.84 -44.58
N GLU A 493 -3.07 67.68 -44.17
CA GLU A 493 -3.46 66.89 -43.01
C GLU A 493 -3.05 65.40 -43.17
N ILE A 494 -3.27 64.82 -44.36
CA ILE A 494 -2.85 63.45 -44.70
C ILE A 494 -1.33 63.34 -44.64
N ASN A 495 -0.58 64.29 -45.21
CA ASN A 495 0.87 64.23 -45.25
C ASN A 495 1.49 64.38 -43.84
N ASN A 496 0.90 65.25 -43.01
CA ASN A 496 1.28 65.40 -41.60
C ASN A 496 0.94 64.13 -40.78
N ALA A 497 -0.23 63.54 -41.00
CA ALA A 497 -0.62 62.28 -40.36
C ALA A 497 0.26 61.10 -40.78
N ILE A 498 0.65 61.03 -42.07
CA ILE A 498 1.59 60.04 -42.60
C ILE A 498 2.96 60.21 -41.92
N ASN A 499 3.48 61.43 -41.80
CA ASN A 499 4.77 61.68 -41.18
C ASN A 499 4.78 61.35 -39.67
N GLN A 500 3.74 61.72 -38.93
CA GLN A 500 3.61 61.33 -37.52
C GLN A 500 3.51 59.81 -37.35
N ARG A 501 2.67 59.13 -38.15
CA ARG A 501 2.59 57.66 -38.11
C ARG A 501 3.91 57.00 -38.48
N LYS A 502 4.64 57.53 -39.47
CA LYS A 502 5.97 57.03 -39.86
C LYS A 502 6.98 57.16 -38.71
N GLN A 503 6.98 58.27 -37.97
CA GLN A 503 7.83 58.46 -36.79
C GLN A 503 7.46 57.51 -35.64
N GLN A 504 6.16 57.26 -35.41
CA GLN A 504 5.69 56.33 -34.39
C GLN A 504 5.93 54.86 -34.75
N LEU A 505 5.81 54.50 -36.03
CA LEU A 505 6.01 53.14 -36.54
C LEU A 505 7.49 52.75 -36.61
N ALA A 506 8.40 53.68 -36.88
CA ALA A 506 9.84 53.40 -36.98
C ALA A 506 10.43 52.61 -35.78
N PRO A 507 10.23 53.01 -34.50
CA PRO A 507 10.72 52.24 -33.36
C PRO A 507 9.99 50.90 -33.19
N GLN A 508 8.70 50.81 -33.52
CA GLN A 508 7.95 49.56 -33.46
C GLN A 508 8.43 48.57 -34.52
N ILE A 509 8.72 49.02 -35.74
CA ILE A 509 9.32 48.21 -36.81
C ILE A 509 10.71 47.74 -36.40
N LYS A 510 11.52 48.58 -35.73
CA LYS A 510 12.84 48.19 -35.22
C LYS A 510 12.73 47.11 -34.14
N LYS A 511 11.82 47.26 -33.18
CA LYS A 511 11.53 46.22 -32.18
C LYS A 511 11.02 44.93 -32.83
N LEU A 512 10.12 45.03 -33.81
CA LEU A 512 9.58 43.88 -34.54
C LEU A 512 10.68 43.13 -35.30
N ARG A 513 11.65 43.82 -35.91
CA ARG A 513 12.81 43.16 -36.54
C ARG A 513 13.67 42.43 -35.52
N SER A 514 13.95 43.04 -34.36
CA SER A 514 14.70 42.38 -33.28
C SER A 514 13.98 41.13 -32.81
N VAL A 515 12.68 41.23 -32.49
CA VAL A 515 11.90 40.07 -32.00
C VAL A 515 11.79 38.98 -33.07
N ARG A 516 11.67 39.33 -34.36
CA ARG A 516 11.70 38.35 -35.45
C ARG A 516 13.05 37.64 -35.57
N GLN A 517 14.15 38.37 -35.36
CA GLN A 517 15.49 37.78 -35.33
C GLN A 517 15.65 36.85 -34.12
N ASP A 518 15.28 37.30 -32.92
CA ASP A 518 15.33 36.50 -31.70
C ASP A 518 14.47 35.23 -31.82
N PHE A 519 13.27 35.36 -32.43
CA PHE A 519 12.40 34.23 -32.71
C PHE A 519 13.02 33.26 -33.71
N ALA A 520 13.61 33.74 -34.81
CA ALA A 520 14.28 32.89 -35.79
C ALA A 520 15.48 32.15 -35.19
N GLU A 521 16.27 32.81 -34.33
CA GLU A 521 17.38 32.19 -33.61
C GLU A 521 16.90 31.13 -32.60
N PHE A 522 15.80 31.42 -31.90
CA PHE A 522 15.20 30.47 -30.97
C PHE A 522 14.58 29.26 -31.68
N GLU A 523 13.88 29.49 -32.79
CA GLU A 523 13.29 28.46 -33.63
C GLU A 523 14.37 27.55 -34.22
N ALA A 524 15.50 28.13 -34.69
CA ALA A 524 16.64 27.35 -35.16
C ALA A 524 17.22 26.45 -34.05
N LYS A 525 17.44 27.00 -32.84
CA LYS A 525 17.92 26.21 -31.68
C LYS A 525 16.93 25.14 -31.24
N TYR A 526 15.63 25.44 -31.30
CA TYR A 526 14.58 24.48 -31.00
C TYR A 526 14.56 23.36 -32.03
N LEU A 527 14.66 23.67 -33.32
CA LEU A 527 14.67 22.67 -34.39
C LEU A 527 15.91 21.76 -34.29
N GLU A 528 17.08 22.32 -33.98
CA GLU A 528 18.32 21.58 -33.73
C GLU A 528 18.16 20.62 -32.53
N LYS A 529 17.65 21.11 -31.40
CA LYS A 529 17.41 20.26 -30.22
C LYS A 529 16.33 19.21 -30.45
N LYS A 530 15.27 19.56 -31.18
CA LYS A 530 14.18 18.65 -31.53
C LYS A 530 14.70 17.55 -32.44
N THR A 531 15.45 17.87 -33.48
CA THR A 531 16.05 16.86 -34.38
C THR A 531 17.04 15.96 -33.63
N ALA A 532 17.85 16.50 -32.71
CA ALA A 532 18.71 15.70 -31.86
C ALA A 532 17.91 14.75 -30.94
N TYR A 533 16.82 15.23 -30.34
CA TYR A 533 15.92 14.43 -29.52
C TYR A 533 15.23 13.34 -30.36
N ASP A 534 14.64 13.70 -31.50
CA ASP A 534 13.94 12.77 -32.41
C ASP A 534 14.89 11.67 -32.90
N ASN A 535 16.15 12.00 -33.18
CA ASN A 535 17.19 11.02 -33.51
C ASN A 535 17.48 10.06 -32.36
N VAL A 536 17.61 10.56 -31.13
CA VAL A 536 17.84 9.72 -29.95
C VAL A 536 16.63 8.82 -29.67
N VAL A 537 15.41 9.36 -29.76
CA VAL A 537 14.17 8.57 -29.62
C VAL A 537 14.12 7.46 -30.66
N ALA A 538 14.36 7.77 -31.94
CA ALA A 538 14.37 6.77 -33.01
C ALA A 538 15.39 5.64 -32.74
N THR A 539 16.57 5.97 -32.20
CA THR A 539 17.56 4.93 -31.82
C THR A 539 17.07 4.03 -30.68
N PHE A 540 16.39 4.59 -29.69
CA PHE A 540 15.83 3.82 -28.58
C PHE A 540 14.61 3.00 -29.00
N GLU A 541 13.74 3.53 -29.85
CA GLU A 541 12.62 2.80 -30.43
C GLU A 541 13.11 1.60 -31.26
N ALA A 542 14.12 1.80 -32.11
CA ALA A 542 14.72 0.73 -32.89
C ALA A 542 15.33 -0.37 -32.00
N ARG A 543 16.05 0.02 -30.93
CA ARG A 543 16.61 -0.92 -29.96
C ARG A 543 15.53 -1.67 -29.18
N THR A 544 14.46 -0.98 -28.81
CA THR A 544 13.31 -1.57 -28.10
C THR A 544 12.62 -2.59 -28.98
N SER A 545 12.33 -2.25 -30.24
CA SER A 545 11.72 -3.17 -31.22
C SER A 545 12.60 -4.39 -31.49
N ALA A 546 13.92 -4.23 -31.58
CA ALA A 546 14.86 -5.35 -31.72
C ALA A 546 14.82 -6.29 -30.50
N LEU A 547 14.87 -5.73 -29.28
CA LEU A 547 14.77 -6.51 -28.03
C LEU A 547 13.42 -7.22 -27.88
N GLU A 548 12.32 -6.56 -28.26
CA GLU A 548 10.99 -7.18 -28.27
C GLU A 548 10.92 -8.35 -29.26
N GLY A 549 11.56 -8.21 -30.42
CA GLY A 549 11.73 -9.29 -31.41
C GLY A 549 12.51 -10.48 -30.84
N GLU A 550 13.65 -10.23 -30.20
CA GLU A 550 14.46 -11.26 -29.53
C GLU A 550 13.69 -11.97 -28.42
N VAL A 551 12.98 -11.23 -27.56
CA VAL A 551 12.16 -11.80 -26.48
C VAL A 551 11.01 -12.64 -27.05
N SER A 552 10.38 -12.19 -28.14
CA SER A 552 9.33 -12.96 -28.82
C SER A 552 9.88 -14.26 -29.41
N GLY A 553 11.05 -14.21 -30.05
CA GLY A 553 11.76 -15.39 -30.58
C GLY A 553 12.08 -16.39 -29.47
N LEU A 554 12.71 -15.94 -28.39
CA LEU A 554 13.04 -16.79 -27.23
C LEU A 554 11.78 -17.41 -26.60
N LYS A 555 10.67 -16.67 -26.50
CA LYS A 555 9.40 -17.24 -26.01
C LYS A 555 8.85 -18.31 -26.94
N ALA A 556 8.97 -18.14 -28.26
CA ALA A 556 8.56 -19.14 -29.23
C ALA A 556 9.43 -20.42 -29.11
N GLU A 557 10.75 -20.26 -28.97
CA GLU A 557 11.67 -21.37 -28.75
C GLU A 557 11.38 -22.12 -27.43
N VAL A 558 11.09 -21.41 -26.34
CA VAL A 558 10.69 -22.03 -25.07
C VAL A 558 9.40 -22.84 -25.23
N SER A 559 8.38 -22.27 -25.86
CA SER A 559 7.11 -22.96 -26.13
C SER A 559 7.29 -24.23 -26.97
N GLU A 560 8.10 -24.15 -28.02
CA GLU A 560 8.44 -25.30 -28.87
C GLU A 560 9.21 -26.38 -28.10
N ASN A 561 10.17 -25.97 -27.26
CA ASN A 561 10.93 -26.89 -26.42
C ASN A 561 10.06 -27.53 -25.33
N GLU A 562 9.13 -26.80 -24.74
CA GLU A 562 8.15 -27.36 -23.78
C GLU A 562 7.24 -28.40 -24.45
N THR A 563 6.76 -28.12 -25.67
CA THR A 563 5.95 -29.10 -26.43
C THR A 563 6.76 -30.35 -26.77
N LYS A 564 8.01 -30.19 -27.23
CA LYS A 564 8.94 -31.31 -27.46
C LYS A 564 9.18 -32.10 -26.17
N TYR A 565 9.44 -31.42 -25.05
CA TYR A 565 9.65 -32.05 -23.75
C TYR A 565 8.44 -32.89 -23.33
N HIS A 566 7.22 -32.34 -23.40
CA HIS A 566 6.01 -33.07 -23.03
C HIS A 566 5.76 -34.28 -23.95
N MET A 567 6.00 -34.14 -25.25
CA MET A 567 5.91 -35.25 -26.20
C MET A 567 6.89 -36.37 -25.85
N LEU A 568 8.18 -36.05 -25.66
CA LEU A 568 9.20 -37.02 -25.28
C LEU A 568 8.88 -37.66 -23.92
N HIS A 569 8.40 -36.89 -22.96
CA HIS A 569 8.03 -37.40 -21.64
C HIS A 569 6.88 -38.43 -21.73
N CYS A 570 5.85 -38.15 -22.54
CA CYS A 570 4.77 -39.10 -22.81
C CYS A 570 5.30 -40.38 -23.49
N GLN A 571 6.20 -40.24 -24.47
CA GLN A 571 6.83 -41.40 -25.14
C GLN A 571 7.65 -42.22 -24.15
N LEU A 572 8.44 -41.59 -23.30
CA LEU A 572 9.26 -42.24 -22.28
C LEU A 572 8.38 -43.01 -21.30
N HIS A 573 7.27 -42.40 -20.85
CA HIS A 573 6.31 -43.07 -19.98
C HIS A 573 5.68 -44.31 -20.65
N ILE A 574 5.32 -44.22 -21.94
CA ILE A 574 4.82 -45.38 -22.70
C ILE A 574 5.88 -46.47 -22.81
N THR A 575 7.13 -46.11 -23.11
CA THR A 575 8.23 -47.09 -23.18
C THR A 575 8.50 -47.74 -21.84
N ASP A 576 8.49 -47.00 -20.73
CA ASP A 576 8.65 -47.55 -19.38
C ASP A 576 7.53 -48.54 -19.04
N GLN A 577 6.28 -48.22 -19.41
CA GLN A 577 5.15 -49.13 -19.23
C GLN A 577 5.31 -50.40 -20.09
N ASN A 578 5.81 -50.27 -21.32
CA ASN A 578 6.09 -51.41 -22.18
C ASN A 578 7.25 -52.27 -21.65
N ILE A 579 8.32 -51.65 -21.15
CA ILE A 579 9.42 -52.34 -20.47
C ILE A 579 8.89 -53.07 -19.24
N LYS A 580 8.07 -52.44 -18.40
CA LYS A 580 7.43 -53.11 -17.25
C LYS A 580 6.60 -54.31 -17.70
N LYS A 581 5.77 -54.18 -18.74
CA LYS A 581 5.01 -55.32 -19.31
C LYS A 581 5.92 -56.45 -19.81
N VAL A 582 7.06 -56.14 -20.41
CA VAL A 582 8.02 -57.15 -20.88
C VAL A 582 8.86 -57.74 -19.75
N THR A 583 9.10 -57.01 -18.66
CA THR A 583 10.00 -57.43 -17.57
C THR A 583 9.26 -58.12 -16.44
N SER A 584 7.98 -57.78 -16.20
CA SER A 584 7.13 -58.33 -15.13
C SER A 584 5.76 -58.79 -15.62
N GLY A 585 5.56 -58.93 -16.93
CA GLY A 585 4.31 -59.46 -17.48
C GLY A 585 4.26 -61.00 -17.48
N PRO A 586 3.07 -61.59 -17.70
CA PRO A 586 2.85 -63.03 -17.64
C PRO A 586 3.75 -63.83 -18.59
N ALA A 587 4.14 -63.24 -19.72
CA ALA A 587 5.04 -63.87 -20.69
C ALA A 587 6.48 -63.95 -20.16
N ALA A 588 6.92 -62.95 -19.39
CA ALA A 588 8.25 -62.89 -18.79
C ALA A 588 8.39 -63.83 -17.59
N GLU A 589 7.34 -63.93 -16.78
CA GLU A 589 7.24 -64.93 -15.71
C GLU A 589 7.27 -66.35 -16.28
N ARG A 590 6.46 -66.64 -17.31
CA ARG A 590 6.51 -67.96 -18.00
C ARG A 590 7.89 -68.29 -18.58
N LEU A 591 8.62 -67.28 -19.08
CA LEU A 591 9.97 -67.48 -19.59
C LEU A 591 10.97 -67.74 -18.44
N ARG A 592 10.86 -66.98 -17.34
CA ARG A 592 11.65 -67.21 -16.12
C ARG A 592 11.42 -68.61 -15.56
N ASP A 593 10.17 -69.03 -15.40
CA ASP A 593 9.83 -70.37 -14.91
C ASP A 593 10.41 -71.47 -15.81
N LYS A 594 10.36 -71.27 -17.14
CA LYS A 594 10.93 -72.22 -18.10
C LYS A 594 12.46 -72.31 -18.00
N TYR A 595 13.15 -71.18 -17.81
CA TYR A 595 14.59 -71.19 -17.64
C TYR A 595 15.00 -71.71 -16.26
N GLU A 596 14.24 -71.44 -15.21
CA GLU A 596 14.49 -71.99 -13.88
C GLU A 596 14.29 -73.52 -13.84
N ALA A 597 13.28 -74.03 -14.55
CA ALA A 597 13.10 -75.47 -14.75
C ALA A 597 14.29 -76.11 -15.50
N LYS A 598 14.78 -75.45 -16.57
CA LYS A 598 15.98 -75.90 -17.29
C LYS A 598 17.25 -75.85 -16.44
N VAL A 599 17.38 -74.85 -15.57
CA VAL A 599 18.50 -74.75 -14.63
C VAL A 599 18.44 -75.90 -13.63
N LYS A 600 17.28 -76.21 -13.06
CA LYS A 600 17.12 -77.38 -12.17
C LYS A 600 17.47 -78.68 -12.86
N GLU A 601 17.01 -78.89 -14.10
CA GLU A 601 17.36 -80.08 -14.89
C GLU A 601 18.88 -80.16 -15.17
N ALA A 602 19.52 -79.02 -15.45
CA ALA A 602 20.98 -78.94 -15.60
C ALA A 602 21.72 -79.19 -14.28
N GLU A 603 21.22 -78.73 -13.15
CA GLU A 603 21.78 -78.99 -11.82
C GLU A 603 21.66 -80.48 -11.45
N ASP A 604 20.51 -81.10 -11.69
CA ASP A 604 20.28 -82.53 -11.46
C ASP A 604 21.18 -83.40 -12.33
N SER A 605 21.32 -83.07 -13.62
CA SER A 605 22.27 -83.76 -14.51
C SER A 605 23.72 -83.54 -14.09
N THR A 606 24.09 -82.35 -13.62
CA THR A 606 25.43 -82.08 -13.07
C THR A 606 25.69 -82.90 -11.82
N LYS A 607 24.68 -83.06 -10.95
CA LYS A 607 24.75 -83.90 -9.76
C LYS A 607 24.94 -85.37 -10.14
N ALA A 608 24.14 -85.88 -11.08
CA ALA A 608 24.28 -87.24 -11.60
C ALA A 608 25.67 -87.48 -12.22
N LEU A 609 26.22 -86.49 -12.94
CA LEU A 609 27.57 -86.57 -13.49
C LEU A 609 28.65 -86.55 -12.40
N ARG A 610 28.48 -85.79 -11.31
CA ARG A 610 29.39 -85.84 -10.16
C ARG A 610 29.35 -87.18 -9.44
N ASP A 611 28.16 -87.76 -9.27
CA ASP A 611 28.00 -89.09 -8.68
C ASP A 611 28.70 -90.14 -9.55
N ARG A 612 28.54 -90.06 -10.88
CA ARG A 612 29.26 -90.92 -11.83
C ARG A 612 30.78 -90.67 -11.82
N GLN A 613 31.22 -89.43 -11.66
CA GLN A 613 32.64 -89.11 -11.50
C GLN A 613 33.20 -89.70 -10.19
N ARG A 614 32.39 -89.75 -9.12
CA ARG A 614 32.77 -90.38 -7.85
C ARG A 614 32.90 -91.89 -8.01
N GLU A 615 31.93 -92.55 -8.67
CA GLU A 615 32.04 -93.98 -9.02
C GLU A 615 33.30 -94.29 -9.85
N ILE A 616 33.60 -93.44 -10.84
CA ILE A 616 34.81 -93.58 -11.66
C ILE A 616 36.06 -93.38 -10.80
N LYS A 617 36.11 -92.41 -9.88
CA LYS A 617 37.26 -92.24 -8.98
C LYS A 617 37.46 -93.45 -8.07
N ASP A 618 36.37 -94.01 -7.54
CA ASP A 618 36.43 -95.17 -6.65
C ASP A 618 36.92 -96.41 -7.42
N THR A 619 36.49 -96.60 -8.67
CA THR A 619 36.96 -97.69 -9.55
C THR A 619 38.32 -97.44 -10.20
N HIS A 620 38.75 -96.20 -10.34
CA HIS A 620 40.04 -95.84 -10.97
C HIS A 620 41.24 -96.32 -10.15
N SER A 621 41.15 -96.31 -8.82
CA SER A 621 42.23 -96.82 -7.94
C SER A 621 42.45 -98.33 -8.13
N THR A 622 41.37 -99.10 -8.26
CA THR A 622 41.40 -100.55 -8.52
C THR A 622 41.88 -100.84 -9.93
N GLY A 623 41.46 -100.05 -10.92
CA GLY A 623 41.93 -100.16 -12.31
C GLY A 623 43.43 -99.83 -12.46
N LEU A 624 43.92 -98.80 -11.78
CA LEU A 624 45.35 -98.46 -11.76
C LEU A 624 46.20 -99.54 -11.10
N SER A 625 45.76 -100.12 -9.97
CA SER A 625 46.47 -101.26 -9.35
C SER A 625 46.55 -102.47 -10.28
N GLN A 626 45.50 -102.76 -11.05
CA GLN A 626 45.54 -103.82 -12.07
C GLN A 626 46.52 -103.49 -13.20
N ILE A 627 46.59 -102.24 -13.65
CA ILE A 627 47.56 -101.78 -14.66
C ILE A 627 48.99 -101.85 -14.13
N ASP A 628 49.25 -101.46 -12.89
CA ASP A 628 50.57 -101.53 -12.27
C ASP A 628 51.05 -102.98 -12.11
N ILE A 629 50.16 -103.90 -11.69
CA ILE A 629 50.47 -105.33 -11.66
C ILE A 629 50.78 -105.86 -13.07
N MET A 630 50.06 -105.41 -14.09
CA MET A 630 50.32 -105.79 -15.49
C MET A 630 51.65 -105.23 -16.00
N ASN A 631 51.97 -103.98 -15.66
CA ASN A 631 53.21 -103.31 -16.02
C ASN A 631 54.42 -103.92 -15.30
N ASP A 632 54.28 -104.31 -14.04
CA ASP A 632 55.31 -105.05 -13.30
C ASP A 632 55.52 -106.45 -13.90
N MET A 633 54.46 -107.12 -14.35
CA MET A 633 54.57 -108.38 -15.09
C MET A 633 55.31 -108.18 -16.43
N LEU A 634 55.02 -107.10 -17.16
CA LEU A 634 55.73 -106.72 -18.40
C LEU A 634 57.20 -106.39 -18.14
N ARG A 635 57.51 -105.67 -17.06
CA ARG A 635 58.89 -105.35 -16.65
C ARG A 635 59.67 -106.58 -16.24
N LEU A 636 59.04 -107.52 -15.54
CA LEU A 636 59.65 -108.78 -15.13
C LEU A 636 59.92 -109.68 -16.35
N LEU A 637 59.02 -109.69 -17.33
CA LEU A 637 59.23 -110.35 -18.62
C LEU A 637 60.35 -109.69 -19.44
N GLN A 638 60.41 -108.35 -19.50
CA GLN A 638 61.48 -107.61 -20.18
C GLN A 638 62.84 -107.77 -19.47
N LEU A 639 62.88 -107.82 -18.13
CA LEU A 639 64.09 -108.11 -17.36
C LEU A 639 64.56 -109.55 -17.54
N LYS A 640 63.64 -110.52 -17.60
CA LYS A 640 63.98 -111.91 -17.98
C LYS A 640 64.53 -111.98 -19.41
N LEU A 641 63.95 -111.23 -20.34
CA LEU A 641 64.39 -111.16 -21.73
C LEU A 641 65.79 -110.53 -21.86
N ASN A 642 66.08 -109.50 -21.06
CA ASN A 642 67.38 -108.82 -21.06
C ASN A 642 68.46 -109.57 -20.25
N LEU A 643 68.09 -110.35 -19.22
CA LEU A 643 68.99 -111.25 -18.49
C LEU A 643 69.27 -112.57 -19.24
N ALA A 644 68.47 -112.89 -20.26
CA ALA A 644 68.72 -113.95 -21.24
C ALA A 644 69.74 -113.55 -22.33
N ARG A 645 70.68 -112.66 -21.97
CA ARG A 645 72.11 -112.77 -22.31
C ARG A 645 72.43 -113.67 -23.51
N GLY A 646 72.93 -113.14 -24.60
CA GLY A 646 73.28 -111.74 -24.79
C GLY A 646 73.81 -111.47 -26.19
N ILE A 647 73.78 -110.20 -26.54
CA ILE A 647 74.60 -109.52 -27.54
C ILE A 647 74.22 -108.04 -27.45
N ALA A 648 75.24 -107.23 -27.72
CA ALA A 648 75.24 -105.78 -27.80
C ALA A 648 74.13 -105.20 -28.68
N VAL A 649 73.67 -103.99 -28.32
CA VAL A 649 73.25 -102.98 -29.30
C VAL A 649 73.63 -101.59 -28.78
N ASP A 650 74.44 -100.94 -29.62
CA ASP A 650 74.69 -99.52 -29.76
C ASP A 650 73.64 -98.91 -30.71
N MET A 651 73.51 -97.58 -30.69
CA MET A 651 73.00 -96.72 -31.78
C MET A 651 71.49 -96.64 -32.13
N SER A 652 71.02 -95.39 -31.96
CA SER A 652 70.28 -94.54 -32.91
C SER A 652 68.80 -94.80 -33.24
N GLN A 653 67.96 -93.91 -32.72
CA GLN A 653 67.10 -92.95 -33.45
C GLN A 653 66.43 -93.41 -34.77
N TYR A 654 65.09 -93.47 -34.76
CA TYR A 654 64.10 -93.11 -35.82
C TYR A 654 62.72 -93.48 -35.21
N GLY A 655 61.61 -92.76 -35.32
CA GLY A 655 61.19 -91.70 -36.23
C GLY A 655 59.72 -91.96 -36.62
N GLY A 656 58.94 -90.88 -36.81
CA GLY A 656 57.68 -90.85 -37.58
C GLY A 656 56.41 -91.35 -36.86
N GLY A 657 55.24 -90.75 -37.01
CA GLY A 657 54.80 -89.68 -37.89
C GLY A 657 53.27 -89.56 -37.94
N GLY A 658 52.78 -88.33 -38.13
CA GLY A 658 51.59 -87.99 -38.94
C GLY A 658 50.24 -87.94 -38.20
N GLY A 659 49.28 -87.07 -38.50
CA GLY A 659 49.03 -86.04 -39.53
C GLY A 659 47.67 -85.38 -39.17
N ALA A 660 47.42 -84.10 -39.48
CA ALA A 660 46.54 -83.60 -40.57
C ALA A 660 45.02 -83.93 -40.39
N ALA A 661 44.00 -83.13 -40.72
CA ALA A 661 43.80 -81.78 -41.28
C ALA A 661 42.27 -81.47 -41.40
N GLY A 662 41.91 -80.20 -41.66
CA GLY A 662 40.71 -79.73 -42.41
C GLY A 662 39.40 -79.51 -41.61
N GLY A 663 38.50 -78.55 -41.88
CA GLY A 663 38.27 -77.52 -42.92
C GLY A 663 36.78 -77.07 -42.80
N ALA A 664 36.45 -75.76 -42.74
CA ALA A 664 35.96 -74.87 -43.82
C ALA A 664 34.44 -74.93 -44.22
N ASN A 665 33.73 -73.81 -43.92
CA ASN A 665 32.84 -72.94 -44.73
C ASN A 665 31.49 -73.38 -45.41
N GLY A 666 30.46 -72.49 -45.39
CA GLY A 666 29.48 -72.30 -46.49
C GLY A 666 27.96 -72.02 -46.19
N GLY A 667 27.41 -70.90 -46.74
CA GLY A 667 26.01 -70.71 -47.25
C GLY A 667 25.05 -69.75 -46.48
N MET A 668 24.71 -68.52 -46.93
CA MET A 668 23.65 -68.04 -47.90
C MET A 668 22.18 -68.42 -47.54
N ALA A 669 21.07 -67.66 -47.70
CA ALA A 669 20.60 -66.36 -48.23
C ALA A 669 19.17 -66.12 -47.61
N GLY A 670 18.46 -64.98 -47.68
CA GLY A 670 18.58 -63.75 -48.48
C GLY A 670 17.56 -62.65 -48.09
N GLN A 671 17.72 -61.51 -48.77
CA GLN A 671 16.76 -60.47 -49.26
C GLN A 671 15.64 -59.93 -48.33
N THR A 672 15.35 -58.62 -48.25
CA THR A 672 15.16 -57.64 -49.35
C THR A 672 15.56 -56.18 -49.01
N TYR A 673 15.92 -55.46 -50.08
CA TYR A 673 15.89 -54.02 -50.44
C TYR A 673 14.97 -53.08 -49.59
N ASP A 674 15.15 -51.76 -49.47
CA ASP A 674 15.49 -50.78 -50.51
C ASP A 674 15.84 -49.38 -49.93
N THR A 675 16.63 -48.62 -50.71
CA THR A 675 16.88 -47.16 -50.85
C THR A 675 16.39 -46.13 -49.81
N GLY A 676 17.05 -44.98 -49.56
CA GLY A 676 18.08 -44.24 -50.28
C GLY A 676 17.91 -42.72 -50.06
N SER A 677 19.01 -41.95 -50.26
CA SER A 677 19.14 -40.49 -50.55
C SER A 677 18.56 -39.47 -49.55
N ALA A 678 19.36 -38.59 -48.93
CA ALA A 678 20.01 -37.37 -49.47
C ALA A 678 19.06 -36.15 -49.62
N ASN A 679 19.30 -35.13 -48.79
CA ASN A 679 19.24 -33.66 -49.01
C ASN A 679 19.12 -33.00 -47.62
N VAL A 680 20.06 -32.15 -47.17
CA VAL A 680 20.24 -30.73 -47.51
C VAL A 680 18.93 -29.94 -47.38
N LEU A 681 18.86 -29.11 -46.33
CA LEU A 681 18.56 -27.67 -46.32
C LEU A 681 18.51 -27.24 -44.84
N GLN A 682 19.30 -26.25 -44.39
CA GLN A 682 18.91 -24.83 -44.40
C GLN A 682 17.49 -24.62 -43.84
N LEU A 683 17.36 -24.44 -42.53
CA LEU A 683 17.22 -23.15 -41.84
C LEU A 683 17.31 -23.38 -40.33
#